data_AF-A0AA38IM51-F1
#
_entry.id   AF-A0AA38IM51-F1
#
_cell.length_a   1.000
_cell.length_b   1.000
_cell.length_c   1.000
_cell.angle_alpha   90.00
_cell.angle_beta   90.00
_cell.angle_gamma   90.00
#
_symmetry.space_group_name_H-M   'P 1'
#
loop_
_entity.id
_entity.type
_entity.pdbx_description
1 polymer ?
#
loop_
_entity_poly.entity_id
_entity_poly.type
_entity_poly.pdbx_seq_one_letter_code
_entity_poly.pdbx_strand_id
1 'polypeptide(L)'
;MRILQEIHQFEGIVGCLKYVKGDDFTDKHWMDVFSLLQVPLKPLDDLKFKNFLDVSDKLTSSVKELQAICKKAAIEIVVRQVLAELDQWDVQARFILTVHTNSRGKNVKLGKDFKEILSNIGDNQSLLQSVKNSADYESFSERASLWENKLTVLDQNLSLLAQIQRKWVYLEPIFGSGTLIQEKSRFDKIVKDFHHVLIFIENDPRVSSLCRYPNLSVILKNLQDQLNRCQKSLDNFLMEKRNKFPRFLFLGDDDLLEVVGQSSEEQVIQAHLKKLFAGINTIQLNDDGSKTIAMCSLQVEVVPLANPININRPVEDWLNSLVKEMQSTLKELLVECLSEGQNADPLKYPSQILCLADNITFTLKVEQAVANMTLPPLLAYYKAQLTHYSSLELSAGEETSFASMNLSKNDDNNTLELKLKALLLDTIHHIDVLGELLDVSVTKVTDWVWQKQLRFYSNSTGEVTVKMANAQIDYAYEYLGNSSNLVRTPLTDRYFLTLTQGMHLGMDGNPYGPAGTGKTESVKALGGLLGRQVLVFNCDEGIDAASMGRILSGLVRSGAWDCFDEFNRLDESTLSAQLFRPVVMTHPDHEQIARTLIHCDGYANADIIGKKLIEIFDSSSKLLSKQQHYDWGLRAKNHSNCVKFDGLIKDVFKDVVVEDMGNEILVKALEESCQELTLAVNQRPIDKCLELYEQLKQRMGVAIVGPPSSGKTSVRNLLSQALHKMRKTLKQHVFNPKSMQKTELLGQIDLDTRQWCDGVLTLYSLQVTSEPSDTWSWIVCDGNIDPEWVEALNSVLDDNRLLSLPSGWRSRFTCHDLKMGIVLLSEEDLDLNSYINNYVKTQSEEFETLLGSYINDYFLKSVQWICNEGEIGISCSKITVAKTRLSQLFEVGSKSQFAVSLINGLGQQGTKRNQFF
;
A
#
# COMPACT_ATOMS: atom_id res chain seq x y z
N MET A 1 65.58 38.30 44.32
CA MET A 1 64.72 38.49 45.52
C MET A 1 63.54 39.43 45.23
N ARG A 2 63.76 40.69 44.82
CA ARG A 2 62.67 41.65 44.53
C ARG A 2 61.68 41.20 43.44
N ILE A 3 62.21 40.72 42.31
CA ILE A 3 61.40 40.18 41.19
C ILE A 3 60.64 38.89 41.60
N LEU A 4 61.22 38.07 42.47
CA LEU A 4 60.56 36.85 42.99
C LEU A 4 59.40 37.19 43.94
N GLN A 5 59.50 38.27 44.71
CA GLN A 5 58.40 38.77 45.55
C GLN A 5 57.29 39.39 44.69
N GLU A 6 57.64 40.13 43.63
CA GLU A 6 56.67 40.65 42.67
C GLU A 6 55.96 39.51 41.91
N ILE A 7 56.69 38.46 41.49
CA ILE A 7 56.10 37.28 40.85
C ILE A 7 55.13 36.57 41.79
N HIS A 8 55.46 36.39 43.08
CA HIS A 8 54.53 35.79 44.04
C HIS A 8 53.29 36.65 44.32
N GLN A 9 53.41 37.98 44.30
CA GLN A 9 52.24 38.86 44.35
C GLN A 9 51.38 38.72 43.09
N PHE A 10 52.00 38.65 41.91
CA PHE A 10 51.28 38.48 40.65
C PHE A 10 50.63 37.10 40.51
N GLU A 11 51.23 36.02 41.01
CA GLU A 11 50.65 34.67 41.02
C GLU A 11 49.27 34.62 41.70
N GLY A 12 49.06 35.38 42.79
CA GLY A 12 47.76 35.51 43.45
C GLY A 12 46.71 36.26 42.63
N ILE A 13 47.15 37.15 41.73
CA ILE A 13 46.29 38.01 40.90
C ILE A 13 45.89 37.34 39.59
N VAL A 14 46.73 36.43 39.05
CA VAL A 14 46.45 35.69 37.79
C VAL A 14 45.07 35.02 37.83
N GLY A 15 44.68 34.45 38.97
CA GLY A 15 43.36 33.82 39.14
C GLY A 15 42.18 34.79 39.09
N CYS A 16 42.40 36.09 39.34
CA CYS A 16 41.38 37.14 39.37
C CYS A 16 41.25 37.85 38.01
N LEU A 17 42.34 37.96 37.25
CA LEU A 17 42.37 38.62 35.94
C LEU A 17 41.42 37.98 34.91
N LYS A 18 41.07 36.70 35.09
CA LYS A 18 40.08 36.01 34.23
C LYS A 18 38.70 36.66 34.27
N TYR A 19 38.33 37.35 35.35
CA TYR A 19 37.04 38.03 35.51
C TYR A 19 37.05 39.48 34.99
N VAL A 20 38.17 39.93 34.42
CA VAL A 20 38.34 41.31 33.89
C VAL A 20 38.69 41.28 32.40
N LYS A 21 38.62 40.11 31.76
CA LYS A 21 38.82 39.98 30.31
C LYS A 21 37.78 40.79 29.52
N GLY A 22 36.55 40.86 30.03
CA GLY A 22 35.49 41.72 29.51
C GLY A 22 35.02 41.38 28.10
N ASP A 23 35.30 40.18 27.60
CA ASP A 23 34.82 39.66 26.31
C ASP A 23 33.28 39.79 26.21
N ASP A 24 32.60 39.66 27.36
CA ASP A 24 31.15 39.68 27.49
C ASP A 24 30.56 41.02 27.99
N PHE A 25 31.39 42.05 28.20
CA PHE A 25 30.98 43.29 28.87
C PHE A 25 30.41 44.35 27.92
N THR A 26 29.33 44.99 28.34
CA THR A 26 28.79 46.20 27.71
C THR A 26 29.41 47.44 28.36
N ASP A 27 29.26 48.61 27.76
CA ASP A 27 29.73 49.87 28.35
C ASP A 27 29.20 50.12 29.76
N LYS A 28 27.99 49.63 30.06
CA LYS A 28 27.40 49.68 31.41
C LYS A 28 28.14 48.77 32.39
N HIS A 29 28.44 47.54 31.99
CA HIS A 29 29.22 46.61 32.81
C HIS A 29 30.64 47.12 33.05
N TRP A 30 31.26 47.75 32.06
CA TRP A 30 32.55 48.40 32.22
C TRP A 30 32.50 49.58 33.18
N MET A 31 31.44 50.41 33.13
CA MET A 31 31.22 51.47 34.13
C MET A 31 31.05 50.92 35.55
N ASP A 32 30.29 49.83 35.72
CA ASP A 32 30.12 49.17 37.01
C ASP A 32 31.47 48.64 37.54
N VAL A 33 32.28 48.01 36.68
CA VAL A 33 33.63 47.53 37.02
C VAL A 33 34.58 48.67 37.36
N PHE A 34 34.54 49.80 36.63
CA PHE A 34 35.35 50.98 36.97
C PHE A 34 34.92 51.64 38.27
N SER A 35 33.62 51.64 38.57
CA SER A 35 33.08 52.15 39.84
C SER A 35 33.54 51.28 41.03
N LEU A 36 33.50 49.95 40.86
CA LEU A 36 33.93 48.96 41.86
C LEU A 36 35.43 49.03 42.14
N LEU A 37 36.24 49.15 41.09
CA LEU A 37 37.69 49.21 41.19
C LEU A 37 38.23 50.62 41.50
N GLN A 38 37.38 51.66 41.45
CA GLN A 38 37.74 53.07 41.60
C GLN A 38 38.86 53.50 40.62
N VAL A 39 38.82 52.97 39.40
CA VAL A 39 39.72 53.36 38.31
C VAL A 39 39.14 54.59 37.62
N PRO A 40 39.94 55.62 37.27
CA PRO A 40 39.43 56.76 36.53
C PRO A 40 38.84 56.31 35.19
N LEU A 41 37.61 56.74 34.89
CA LEU A 41 36.90 56.45 33.64
C LEU A 41 37.78 56.86 32.45
N LYS A 42 38.25 55.87 31.70
CA LYS A 42 39.00 56.06 30.46
C LYS A 42 38.25 55.39 29.30
N PRO A 43 38.43 55.87 28.06
CA PRO A 43 37.98 55.13 26.87
C PRO A 43 38.56 53.71 26.88
N LEU A 44 37.78 52.71 26.46
CA LEU A 44 38.20 51.30 26.43
C LEU A 44 39.50 51.10 25.62
N ASP A 45 39.73 51.94 24.61
CA ASP A 45 40.92 51.91 23.75
C ASP A 45 42.22 52.34 24.46
N ASP A 46 42.12 53.12 25.54
CA ASP A 46 43.28 53.64 26.31
C ASP A 46 43.64 52.76 27.52
N LEU A 47 42.98 51.61 27.65
CA LEU A 47 43.02 50.78 28.82
C LEU A 47 44.22 49.83 28.78
N LYS A 48 45.22 50.09 29.64
CA LYS A 48 46.45 49.29 29.69
C LYS A 48 46.40 48.30 30.84
N PHE A 49 47.00 47.13 30.65
CA PHE A 49 47.13 46.09 31.66
C PHE A 49 47.68 46.61 33.00
N LYS A 50 48.58 47.59 32.94
CA LYS A 50 49.15 48.29 34.11
C LYS A 50 48.08 48.88 35.03
N ASN A 51 46.98 49.40 34.47
CA ASN A 51 45.92 50.02 35.25
C ASN A 51 45.18 49.04 36.19
N PHE A 52 45.18 47.75 35.86
CA PHE A 52 44.65 46.71 36.75
C PHE A 52 45.69 46.22 37.74
N LEU A 53 46.98 46.20 37.37
CA LEU A 53 48.06 45.84 38.30
C LEU A 53 48.22 46.87 39.43
N ASP A 54 48.03 48.16 39.12
CA ASP A 54 48.06 49.27 40.09
C ASP A 54 46.93 49.18 41.14
N VAL A 55 45.88 48.39 40.87
CA VAL A 55 44.66 48.24 41.71
C VAL A 55 44.53 46.80 42.25
N SER A 56 45.64 46.07 42.32
CA SER A 56 45.73 44.66 42.69
C SER A 56 45.09 44.29 44.03
N ASP A 57 45.24 45.12 45.07
CA ASP A 57 44.66 44.85 46.39
C ASP A 57 43.12 44.88 46.38
N LYS A 58 42.52 45.82 45.63
CA LYS A 58 41.06 45.95 45.49
C LYS A 58 40.46 44.91 44.55
N LEU A 59 41.20 44.52 43.51
CA LEU A 59 40.81 43.40 42.64
C LEU A 59 40.64 42.10 43.44
N THR A 60 41.52 41.87 44.41
CA THR A 60 41.50 40.67 45.24
C THR A 60 40.38 40.69 46.28
N SER A 61 39.97 41.88 46.75
CA SER A 61 38.84 42.02 47.69
C SER A 61 37.46 41.89 47.01
N SER A 62 37.32 42.38 45.77
CA SER A 62 36.03 42.44 45.05
C SER A 62 35.79 41.29 44.07
N VAL A 63 36.53 40.19 44.19
CA VAL A 63 36.43 39.03 43.27
C VAL A 63 35.01 38.46 43.17
N LYS A 64 34.28 38.37 44.29
CA LYS A 64 32.90 37.82 44.31
C LYS A 64 31.92 38.71 43.55
N GLU A 65 32.09 40.02 43.63
CA GLU A 65 31.25 41.02 42.96
C GLU A 65 31.57 41.06 41.46
N LEU A 66 32.85 41.03 41.09
CA LEU A 66 33.29 40.90 39.70
C LEU A 66 32.79 39.59 39.07
N GLN A 67 32.83 38.48 39.81
CA GLN A 67 32.29 37.21 39.36
C GLN A 67 30.76 37.27 39.14
N ALA A 68 30.03 38.03 39.96
CA ALA A 68 28.59 38.24 39.77
C ALA A 68 28.31 39.07 38.50
N ILE A 69 29.09 40.13 38.24
CA ILE A 69 28.99 40.94 37.01
C ILE A 69 29.33 40.11 35.77
N CYS A 70 30.39 39.28 35.80
CA CYS A 70 30.70 38.34 34.74
C CYS A 70 29.56 37.36 34.45
N LYS A 71 28.95 36.78 35.49
CA LYS A 71 27.83 35.85 35.32
C LYS A 71 26.61 36.55 34.71
N LYS A 72 26.30 37.76 35.19
CA LYS A 72 25.21 38.59 34.65
C LYS A 72 25.44 38.94 33.18
N ALA A 73 26.64 39.39 32.83
CA ALA A 73 27.00 39.76 31.47
C ALA A 73 26.96 38.56 30.51
N ALA A 74 27.45 37.39 30.94
CA ALA A 74 27.40 36.17 30.14
C ALA A 74 25.94 35.70 29.87
N ILE A 75 25.05 35.80 30.86
CA ILE A 75 23.62 35.49 30.68
C ILE A 75 22.96 36.52 29.75
N GLU A 76 23.25 37.80 29.93
CA GLU A 76 22.68 38.88 29.13
C GLU A 76 23.04 38.80 27.64
N ILE A 77 24.27 38.37 27.31
CA ILE A 77 24.68 38.16 25.92
C ILE A 77 23.85 37.08 25.24
N VAL A 78 23.58 35.98 25.94
CA VAL A 78 22.74 34.90 25.40
C VAL A 78 21.33 35.42 25.10
N VAL A 79 20.73 36.20 26.01
CA VAL A 79 19.41 36.81 25.79
C VAL A 79 19.41 37.78 24.61
N ARG A 80 20.46 38.62 24.48
CA ARG A 80 20.61 39.56 23.36
C ARG A 80 20.81 38.85 22.03
N GLN A 81 21.58 37.76 22.02
CA GLN A 81 21.81 36.96 20.83
C GLN A 81 20.49 36.34 20.34
N VAL A 82 19.71 35.74 21.23
CA VAL A 82 18.38 35.20 20.89
C VAL A 82 17.45 36.28 20.35
N LEU A 83 17.41 37.46 20.98
CA LEU A 83 16.59 38.59 20.47
C LEU A 83 17.09 39.10 19.11
N ALA A 84 18.39 39.09 18.85
CA ALA A 84 18.96 39.46 17.57
C ALA A 84 18.65 38.43 16.47
N GLU A 85 18.67 37.14 16.81
CA GLU A 85 18.24 36.04 15.94
C GLU A 85 16.77 36.17 15.57
N LEU A 86 15.90 36.56 16.53
CA LEU A 86 14.48 36.85 16.26
C LEU A 86 14.27 38.04 15.33
N ASP A 87 15.03 39.13 15.53
CA ASP A 87 14.98 40.29 14.64
C ASP A 87 15.47 39.95 13.23
N GLN A 88 16.51 39.10 13.12
CA GLN A 88 17.01 38.61 11.85
C GLN A 88 15.98 37.72 11.15
N TRP A 89 15.32 36.84 11.91
CA TRP A 89 14.24 35.99 11.41
C TRP A 89 13.07 36.82 10.86
N ASP A 90 12.71 37.95 11.49
CA ASP A 90 11.64 38.85 11.01
C ASP A 90 11.83 39.31 9.56
N VAL A 91 13.09 39.52 9.18
CA VAL A 91 13.49 40.04 7.87
C VAL A 91 13.59 38.91 6.84
N GLN A 92 14.02 37.72 7.29
CA GLN A 92 14.24 36.56 6.44
C GLN A 92 12.95 35.77 6.17
N ALA A 93 12.02 35.72 7.12
CA ALA A 93 10.79 34.96 7.02
C ALA A 93 9.87 35.49 5.90
N ARG A 94 9.75 34.72 4.81
CA ARG A 94 8.95 35.05 3.64
C ARG A 94 8.06 33.88 3.22
N PHE A 95 6.91 34.19 2.66
CA PHE A 95 6.04 33.22 2.01
C PHE A 95 6.64 32.75 0.69
N ILE A 96 6.65 31.43 0.50
CA ILE A 96 6.87 30.82 -0.81
C ILE A 96 5.52 30.83 -1.54
N LEU A 97 5.43 31.62 -2.61
CA LEU A 97 4.19 31.78 -3.38
C LEU A 97 4.24 30.94 -4.66
N THR A 98 3.26 30.06 -4.85
CA THR A 98 3.10 29.27 -6.08
C THR A 98 1.84 29.66 -6.84
N VAL A 99 1.92 29.67 -8.17
CA VAL A 99 0.77 29.97 -9.04
C VAL A 99 -0.13 28.73 -9.11
N HIS A 100 -1.40 28.92 -8.77
CA HIS A 100 -2.49 27.96 -8.92
C HIS A 100 -3.48 28.50 -9.95
N THR A 101 -3.90 27.68 -10.89
CA THR A 101 -4.91 28.05 -11.88
C THR A 101 -6.28 27.54 -11.42
N ASN A 102 -7.20 28.47 -11.19
CA ASN A 102 -8.55 28.16 -10.74
C ASN A 102 -9.40 27.50 -11.84
N SER A 103 -10.51 26.88 -11.45
CA SER A 103 -11.51 26.30 -12.38
C SER A 103 -12.07 27.31 -13.41
N ARG A 104 -11.99 28.61 -13.14
CA ARG A 104 -12.37 29.71 -14.06
C ARG A 104 -11.21 30.23 -14.93
N GLY A 105 -10.05 29.55 -14.94
CA GLY A 105 -8.85 29.95 -15.69
C GLY A 105 -8.10 31.16 -15.14
N LYS A 106 -8.39 31.61 -13.90
CA LYS A 106 -7.68 32.71 -13.24
C LYS A 106 -6.48 32.19 -12.46
N ASN A 107 -5.35 32.87 -12.60
CA ASN A 107 -4.14 32.55 -11.83
C ASN A 107 -4.18 33.25 -10.46
N VAL A 108 -4.03 32.45 -9.41
CA VAL A 108 -4.00 32.88 -8.02
C VAL A 108 -2.70 32.40 -7.40
N LYS A 109 -1.99 33.27 -6.67
CA LYS A 109 -0.78 32.86 -5.94
C LYS A 109 -1.16 32.40 -4.54
N LEU A 110 -0.79 31.16 -4.21
CA LEU A 110 -1.05 30.52 -2.93
C LEU A 110 0.24 30.37 -2.13
N GLY A 111 0.15 30.44 -0.80
CA GLY A 111 1.29 30.14 0.08
C GLY A 111 1.57 28.64 0.12
N LYS A 112 2.85 28.25 0.06
CA LYS A 112 3.34 26.89 0.36
C LYS A 112 4.12 26.86 1.68
N ASP A 113 4.34 25.65 2.17
CA ASP A 113 5.25 25.34 3.28
C ASP A 113 4.88 26.02 4.62
N PHE A 114 3.58 26.19 4.87
CA PHE A 114 3.08 26.68 6.16
C PHE A 114 3.60 25.87 7.34
N LYS A 115 3.85 24.57 7.18
CA LYS A 115 4.39 23.70 8.24
C LYS A 115 5.79 24.13 8.68
N GLU A 116 6.69 24.44 7.74
CA GLU A 116 8.05 24.89 8.08
C GLU A 116 8.00 26.26 8.77
N ILE A 117 7.16 27.17 8.29
CA ILE A 117 6.98 28.49 8.92
C ILE A 117 6.42 28.34 10.34
N LEU A 118 5.42 27.48 10.54
CA LEU A 118 4.84 27.20 11.86
C LEU A 118 5.84 26.50 12.80
N SER A 119 6.64 25.57 12.30
CA SER A 119 7.71 24.92 13.08
C SER A 119 8.72 25.96 13.58
N ASN A 120 9.21 26.81 12.68
CA ASN A 120 10.14 27.88 13.03
C ASN A 120 9.53 28.86 14.07
N ILE A 121 8.23 29.15 13.98
CA ILE A 121 7.53 29.97 14.98
C ILE A 121 7.46 29.25 16.33
N GLY A 122 7.16 27.94 16.34
CA GLY A 122 7.15 27.12 17.55
C GLY A 122 8.52 27.05 18.22
N ASP A 123 9.59 26.87 17.42
CA ASP A 123 10.97 26.88 17.90
C ASP A 123 11.31 28.24 18.52
N ASN A 124 10.99 29.33 17.83
CA ASN A 124 11.18 30.70 18.35
C ASN A 124 10.39 30.99 19.64
N GLN A 125 9.18 30.47 19.77
CA GLN A 125 8.40 30.56 21.01
C GLN A 125 9.06 29.78 22.14
N SER A 126 9.59 28.58 21.87
CA SER A 126 10.31 27.77 22.86
C SER A 126 11.62 28.43 23.33
N LEU A 127 12.32 29.10 22.42
CA LEU A 127 13.51 29.90 22.72
C LEU A 127 13.16 31.08 23.64
N LEU A 128 12.07 31.80 23.35
CA LEU A 128 11.57 32.88 24.21
C LEU A 128 11.17 32.40 25.60
N GLN A 129 10.53 31.23 25.70
CA GLN A 129 10.21 30.61 27.00
C GLN A 129 11.47 30.23 27.79
N SER A 130 12.52 29.77 27.11
CA SER A 130 13.81 29.49 27.73
C SER A 130 14.47 30.76 28.28
N VAL A 131 14.36 31.87 27.56
CA VAL A 131 14.85 33.20 27.98
C VAL A 131 14.11 33.73 29.22
N LYS A 132 12.81 33.45 29.37
CA LYS A 132 12.01 33.86 30.54
C LYS A 132 12.47 33.24 31.85
N ASN A 133 13.04 32.04 31.81
CA ASN A 133 13.53 31.35 33.00
C ASN A 133 14.94 31.84 33.44
N SER A 134 15.54 32.77 32.69
CA SER A 134 16.85 33.34 33.04
C SER A 134 16.74 34.38 34.16
N ALA A 135 17.78 34.46 34.99
CA ALA A 135 17.81 35.29 36.20
C ALA A 135 17.78 36.80 35.93
N ASP A 136 18.10 37.26 34.72
CA ASP A 136 18.21 38.68 34.33
C ASP A 136 17.12 39.14 33.32
N TYR A 137 16.04 38.36 33.18
CA TYR A 137 14.94 38.62 32.25
C TYR A 137 14.25 39.98 32.45
N GLU A 138 14.21 40.53 33.68
CA GLU A 138 13.52 41.79 33.98
C GLU A 138 13.95 42.95 33.06
N SER A 139 15.23 43.00 32.69
CA SER A 139 15.78 44.06 31.84
C SER A 139 15.34 43.99 30.38
N PHE A 140 14.88 42.83 29.90
CA PHE A 140 14.44 42.59 28.52
C PHE A 140 12.95 42.22 28.40
N SER A 141 12.23 42.24 29.53
CA SER A 141 10.84 41.77 29.65
C SER A 141 9.89 42.45 28.66
N GLU A 142 10.00 43.77 28.47
CA GLU A 142 9.16 44.51 27.53
C GLU A 142 9.35 44.02 26.09
N ARG A 143 10.60 43.89 25.63
CA ARG A 143 10.91 43.48 24.25
C ARG A 143 10.55 42.01 24.01
N ALA A 144 10.79 41.14 24.99
CA ALA A 144 10.38 39.74 24.93
C ALA A 144 8.85 39.59 24.88
N SER A 145 8.11 40.40 25.65
CA SER A 145 6.63 40.38 25.64
C SER A 145 6.04 40.83 24.30
N LEU A 146 6.66 41.80 23.62
CA LEU A 146 6.26 42.22 22.28
C LEU A 146 6.43 41.08 21.26
N TRP A 147 7.56 40.38 21.33
CA TRP A 147 7.86 39.24 20.49
C TRP A 147 6.93 38.06 20.76
N GLU A 148 6.63 37.76 22.03
CA GLU A 148 5.68 36.72 22.42
C GLU A 148 4.28 37.00 21.86
N ASN A 149 3.77 38.22 22.05
CA ASN A 149 2.47 38.61 21.50
C ASN A 149 2.45 38.51 19.97
N LYS A 150 3.51 38.97 19.31
CA LYS A 150 3.65 38.90 17.85
C LYS A 150 3.66 37.46 17.34
N LEU A 151 4.46 36.58 17.93
CA LEU A 151 4.53 35.16 17.54
C LEU A 151 3.22 34.42 17.83
N THR A 152 2.54 34.72 18.94
CA THR A 152 1.24 34.11 19.27
C THR A 152 0.17 34.50 18.25
N VAL A 153 0.12 35.78 17.87
CA VAL A 153 -0.81 36.28 16.85
C VAL A 153 -0.48 35.70 15.47
N LEU A 154 0.81 35.58 15.12
CA LEU A 154 1.24 34.97 13.87
C LEU A 154 0.84 33.49 13.81
N ASP A 155 1.11 32.72 14.86
CA ASP A 155 0.77 31.30 14.94
C ASP A 155 -0.74 31.06 14.71
N GLN A 156 -1.58 31.79 15.45
CA GLN A 156 -3.04 31.70 15.31
C GLN A 156 -3.52 32.08 13.90
N ASN A 157 -3.03 33.18 13.35
CA ASN A 157 -3.47 33.65 12.02
C ASN A 157 -2.96 32.73 10.90
N LEU A 158 -1.72 32.25 10.98
CA LEU A 158 -1.14 31.33 9.99
C LEU A 158 -1.81 29.96 10.02
N SER A 159 -2.10 29.44 11.21
CA SER A 159 -2.83 28.18 11.36
C SER A 159 -4.23 28.28 10.73
N LEU A 160 -4.98 29.35 11.04
CA LEU A 160 -6.28 29.61 10.43
C LEU A 160 -6.20 29.81 8.91
N LEU A 161 -5.23 30.60 8.43
CA LEU A 161 -5.03 30.85 7.00
C LEU A 161 -4.70 29.54 6.26
N ALA A 162 -3.85 28.69 6.82
CA ALA A 162 -3.51 27.40 6.25
C ALA A 162 -4.72 26.44 6.20
N GLN A 163 -5.58 26.46 7.23
CA GLN A 163 -6.84 25.70 7.21
C GLN A 163 -7.83 26.23 6.16
N ILE A 164 -7.98 27.56 6.06
CA ILE A 164 -8.86 28.22 5.10
C ILE A 164 -8.40 27.95 3.68
N GLN A 165 -7.09 28.08 3.39
CA GLN A 165 -6.53 27.80 2.07
C GLN A 165 -6.80 26.36 1.67
N ARG A 166 -6.57 25.39 2.57
CA ARG A 166 -6.88 23.97 2.33
C ARG A 166 -8.35 23.75 1.97
N LYS A 167 -9.27 24.26 2.80
CA LYS A 167 -10.73 24.14 2.55
C LYS A 167 -11.16 24.85 1.26
N TRP A 168 -10.60 26.01 0.96
CA TRP A 168 -10.93 26.76 -0.25
C TRP A 168 -10.46 26.06 -1.52
N VAL A 169 -9.23 25.51 -1.54
CA VAL A 169 -8.70 24.75 -2.69
C VAL A 169 -9.60 23.57 -3.03
N TYR A 170 -10.16 22.90 -2.02
CA TYR A 170 -11.12 21.82 -2.23
C TYR A 170 -12.47 22.29 -2.76
N LEU A 171 -13.06 23.32 -2.14
CA LEU A 171 -14.41 23.76 -2.46
C LEU A 171 -14.49 24.55 -3.78
N GLU A 172 -13.41 25.20 -4.22
CA GLU A 172 -13.41 26.05 -5.41
C GLU A 172 -13.77 25.32 -6.70
N PRO A 173 -13.18 24.14 -7.02
CA PRO A 173 -13.57 23.36 -8.20
C PRO A 173 -15.04 22.93 -8.15
N ILE A 174 -15.54 22.53 -6.97
CA ILE A 174 -16.89 21.97 -6.78
C ILE A 174 -17.97 23.04 -6.98
N PHE A 175 -17.82 24.21 -6.35
CA PHE A 175 -18.76 25.32 -6.53
C PHE A 175 -18.51 26.07 -7.85
N GLY A 176 -17.31 25.97 -8.41
CA GLY A 176 -16.91 26.49 -9.71
C GLY A 176 -17.65 25.82 -10.86
N SER A 177 -17.77 24.49 -10.83
CA SER A 177 -18.48 23.67 -11.83
C SER A 177 -20.00 23.85 -11.82
N GLY A 178 -20.57 24.46 -10.77
CA GLY A 178 -21.99 24.84 -10.72
C GLY A 178 -22.94 23.81 -10.11
N THR A 179 -22.42 22.80 -9.42
CA THR A 179 -23.19 21.72 -8.75
C THR A 179 -24.20 22.24 -7.71
N LEU A 180 -23.83 23.24 -6.90
CA LEU A 180 -24.71 23.88 -5.90
C LEU A 180 -25.04 25.33 -6.24
N ILE A 181 -26.16 25.55 -6.91
CA ILE A 181 -26.61 26.89 -7.34
C ILE A 181 -27.02 27.76 -6.13
N GLN A 182 -27.62 27.18 -5.09
CA GLN A 182 -28.16 27.92 -3.94
C GLN A 182 -27.08 28.60 -3.08
N GLU A 183 -25.95 27.91 -2.86
CA GLU A 183 -24.84 28.41 -2.02
C GLU A 183 -23.74 29.12 -2.83
N LYS A 184 -23.84 29.14 -4.18
CA LYS A 184 -22.85 29.78 -5.06
C LYS A 184 -22.63 31.26 -4.73
N SER A 185 -23.73 31.99 -4.49
CA SER A 185 -23.65 33.43 -4.15
C SER A 185 -22.89 33.71 -2.86
N ARG A 186 -22.93 32.76 -1.91
CA ARG A 186 -22.21 32.83 -0.66
C ARG A 186 -20.74 32.48 -0.85
N PHE A 187 -20.47 31.41 -1.60
CA PHE A 187 -19.11 31.00 -1.92
C PHE A 187 -18.36 32.09 -2.72
N ASP A 188 -19.00 32.76 -3.66
CA ASP A 188 -18.39 33.88 -4.41
C ASP A 188 -17.98 35.05 -3.48
N LYS A 189 -18.72 35.30 -2.39
CA LYS A 189 -18.32 36.30 -1.36
C LYS A 189 -17.07 35.85 -0.60
N ILE A 190 -17.03 34.58 -0.18
CA ILE A 190 -15.86 33.98 0.48
C ILE A 190 -14.63 34.08 -0.43
N VAL A 191 -14.78 33.72 -1.71
CA VAL A 191 -13.72 33.80 -2.72
C VAL A 191 -13.19 35.23 -2.85
N LYS A 192 -14.08 36.23 -2.84
CA LYS A 192 -13.68 37.64 -2.92
C LYS A 192 -12.88 38.07 -1.68
N ASP A 193 -13.39 37.78 -0.50
CA ASP A 193 -12.75 38.14 0.77
C ASP A 193 -11.40 37.43 0.95
N PHE A 194 -11.32 36.16 0.56
CA PHE A 194 -10.07 35.40 0.59
C PHE A 194 -9.05 35.93 -0.43
N HIS A 195 -9.47 36.27 -1.65
CA HIS A 195 -8.58 36.92 -2.63
C HIS A 195 -8.03 38.26 -2.13
N HIS A 196 -8.82 39.04 -1.39
CA HIS A 196 -8.31 40.29 -0.81
C HIS A 196 -7.15 40.05 0.17
N VAL A 197 -7.19 38.95 0.94
CA VAL A 197 -6.08 38.54 1.80
C VAL A 197 -4.89 38.05 0.99
N LEU A 198 -5.11 37.24 -0.06
CA LEU A 198 -4.03 36.74 -0.92
C LEU A 198 -3.31 37.86 -1.69
N ILE A 199 -4.03 38.86 -2.20
CA ILE A 199 -3.44 40.03 -2.88
C ILE A 199 -2.56 40.82 -1.91
N PHE A 200 -2.95 40.92 -0.64
CA PHE A 200 -2.11 41.56 0.37
C PHE A 200 -0.80 40.81 0.60
N ILE A 201 -0.85 39.48 0.69
CA ILE A 201 0.33 38.62 0.84
C ILE A 201 1.20 38.67 -0.43
N GLU A 202 0.60 38.79 -1.61
CA GLU A 202 1.32 38.96 -2.88
C GLU A 202 2.11 40.27 -2.94
N ASN A 203 1.54 41.36 -2.40
CA ASN A 203 2.19 42.66 -2.39
C ASN A 203 3.32 42.76 -1.34
N ASP A 204 3.18 42.11 -0.18
CA ASP A 204 4.23 42.03 0.85
C ASP A 204 4.36 40.60 1.40
N PRO A 205 5.26 39.77 0.84
CA PRO A 205 5.39 38.35 1.17
C PRO A 205 6.11 38.09 2.50
N ARG A 206 6.41 39.12 3.32
CA ARG A 206 7.01 38.90 4.64
C ARG A 206 5.99 38.34 5.62
N VAL A 207 6.36 37.34 6.42
CA VAL A 207 5.42 36.70 7.36
C VAL A 207 4.87 37.70 8.38
N SER A 208 5.72 38.64 8.84
CA SER A 208 5.34 39.68 9.79
C SER A 208 4.43 40.77 9.24
N SER A 209 4.23 40.84 7.91
CA SER A 209 3.28 41.78 7.30
C SER A 209 1.84 41.45 7.71
N LEU A 210 1.54 40.17 8.00
CA LEU A 210 0.23 39.71 8.46
C LEU A 210 -0.22 40.38 9.76
N CYS A 211 0.71 40.69 10.67
CA CYS A 211 0.39 41.42 11.92
C CYS A 211 -0.08 42.84 11.67
N ARG A 212 0.25 43.44 10.52
CA ARG A 212 -0.13 44.81 10.15
C ARG A 212 -1.49 44.87 9.49
N TYR A 213 -2.05 43.73 9.08
CA TYR A 213 -3.34 43.69 8.42
C TYR A 213 -4.47 43.95 9.44
N PRO A 214 -5.33 44.96 9.21
CA PRO A 214 -6.34 45.36 10.18
C PRO A 214 -7.41 44.26 10.33
N ASN A 215 -7.69 43.87 11.58
CA ASN A 215 -8.74 42.90 11.93
C ASN A 215 -8.65 41.55 11.19
N LEU A 216 -7.44 41.12 10.79
CA LEU A 216 -7.23 39.87 10.06
C LEU A 216 -7.84 38.67 10.79
N SER A 217 -7.64 38.57 12.10
CA SER A 217 -8.14 37.46 12.92
C SER A 217 -9.67 37.31 12.86
N VAL A 218 -10.41 38.44 12.80
CA VAL A 218 -11.88 38.44 12.70
C VAL A 218 -12.32 38.01 11.30
N ILE A 219 -11.63 38.50 10.26
CA ILE A 219 -11.92 38.13 8.87
C ILE A 219 -11.66 36.64 8.66
N LEU A 220 -10.51 36.12 9.11
CA LEU A 220 -10.18 34.70 9.01
C LEU A 220 -11.19 33.83 9.77
N LYS A 221 -11.57 34.20 11.01
CA LYS A 221 -12.61 33.47 11.76
C LYS A 221 -13.95 33.45 11.03
N ASN A 222 -14.39 34.59 10.48
CA ASN A 222 -15.63 34.63 9.70
C ASN A 222 -15.51 33.77 8.44
N LEU A 223 -14.40 33.84 7.69
CA LEU A 223 -14.16 33.00 6.52
C LEU A 223 -14.22 31.51 6.87
N GLN A 224 -13.58 31.11 7.97
CA GLN A 224 -13.61 29.74 8.47
C GLN A 224 -15.05 29.30 8.80
N ASP A 225 -15.83 30.13 9.50
CA ASP A 225 -17.23 29.85 9.80
C ASP A 225 -18.09 29.73 8.53
N GLN A 226 -17.91 30.63 7.56
CA GLN A 226 -18.64 30.56 6.29
C GLN A 226 -18.29 29.29 5.51
N LEU A 227 -17.00 28.95 5.41
CA LEU A 227 -16.51 27.73 4.76
C LEU A 227 -17.05 26.47 5.45
N ASN A 228 -17.04 26.43 6.78
CA ASN A 228 -17.60 25.32 7.55
C ASN A 228 -19.11 25.11 7.27
N ARG A 229 -19.86 26.19 7.05
CA ARG A 229 -21.28 26.07 6.67
C ARG A 229 -21.46 25.62 5.22
N CYS A 230 -20.61 26.08 4.30
CA CYS A 230 -20.61 25.58 2.92
C CYS A 230 -20.29 24.08 2.88
N GLN A 231 -19.31 23.63 3.68
CA GLN A 231 -18.98 22.20 3.84
C GLN A 231 -20.19 21.41 4.38
N LYS A 232 -20.82 21.86 5.46
CA LYS A 232 -22.03 21.19 5.98
C LYS A 232 -23.17 21.10 4.96
N SER A 233 -23.33 22.15 4.13
CA SER A 233 -24.32 22.14 3.05
C SER A 233 -23.97 21.12 1.97
N LEU A 234 -22.68 21.03 1.60
CA LEU A 234 -22.17 20.00 0.69
C LEU A 234 -22.39 18.59 1.25
N ASP A 235 -22.04 18.35 2.52
CA ASP A 235 -22.22 17.05 3.18
C ASP A 235 -23.70 16.63 3.17
N ASN A 236 -24.61 17.58 3.46
CA ASN A 236 -26.05 17.34 3.41
C ASN A 236 -26.52 17.00 1.99
N PHE A 237 -26.02 17.72 0.98
CA PHE A 237 -26.33 17.45 -0.43
C PHE A 237 -25.83 16.05 -0.86
N LEU A 238 -24.59 15.69 -0.50
CA LEU A 238 -24.03 14.37 -0.78
C LEU A 238 -24.81 13.26 -0.08
N MET A 239 -25.23 13.49 1.17
CA MET A 239 -26.09 12.56 1.90
C MET A 239 -27.49 12.43 1.27
N GLU A 240 -28.07 13.51 0.76
CA GLU A 240 -29.33 13.43 0.02
C GLU A 240 -29.19 12.55 -1.24
N LYS A 241 -28.08 12.71 -1.99
CA LYS A 241 -27.78 11.89 -3.16
C LYS A 241 -27.54 10.42 -2.80
N ARG A 242 -26.76 10.15 -1.75
CA ARG A 242 -26.59 8.81 -1.17
C ARG A 242 -27.90 8.18 -0.71
N ASN A 243 -28.83 9.00 -0.24
CA ASN A 243 -30.15 8.54 0.17
C ASN A 243 -31.06 8.20 -1.03
N LYS A 244 -30.87 8.80 -2.20
CA LYS A 244 -31.62 8.46 -3.42
C LYS A 244 -31.09 7.19 -4.10
N PHE A 245 -29.78 6.96 -4.04
CA PHE A 245 -29.15 5.75 -4.56
C PHE A 245 -28.17 5.14 -3.54
N PRO A 246 -28.57 4.06 -2.85
CA PRO A 246 -27.81 3.50 -1.72
C PRO A 246 -26.38 3.07 -2.06
N ARG A 247 -26.07 2.69 -3.31
CA ARG A 247 -24.72 2.25 -3.67
C ARG A 247 -23.68 3.39 -3.64
N PHE A 248 -24.11 4.66 -3.67
CA PHE A 248 -23.21 5.80 -3.45
C PHE A 248 -22.64 5.88 -2.02
N LEU A 249 -23.17 5.11 -1.07
CA LEU A 249 -22.59 5.01 0.28
C LEU A 249 -21.22 4.32 0.25
N PHE A 250 -20.91 3.57 -0.82
CA PHE A 250 -19.63 2.89 -1.02
C PHE A 250 -18.63 3.72 -1.84
N LEU A 251 -19.02 4.88 -2.36
CA LEU A 251 -18.12 5.80 -3.06
C LEU A 251 -17.57 6.88 -2.12
N GLY A 252 -16.32 7.27 -2.35
CA GLY A 252 -15.72 8.46 -1.74
C GLY A 252 -16.44 9.74 -2.17
N ASP A 253 -16.25 10.83 -1.41
CA ASP A 253 -16.91 12.11 -1.69
C ASP A 253 -16.44 12.71 -3.04
N ASP A 254 -15.15 12.56 -3.38
CA ASP A 254 -14.58 13.06 -4.64
C ASP A 254 -15.15 12.33 -5.87
N ASP A 255 -15.17 11.00 -5.85
CA ASP A 255 -15.77 10.16 -6.90
C ASP A 255 -17.26 10.49 -7.08
N LEU A 256 -17.98 10.66 -5.96
CA LEU A 256 -19.41 11.00 -6.00
C LEU A 256 -19.64 12.38 -6.61
N LEU A 257 -18.78 13.34 -6.32
CA LEU A 257 -18.85 14.69 -6.88
C LEU A 257 -18.54 14.72 -8.37
N GLU A 258 -17.61 13.90 -8.83
CA GLU A 258 -17.31 13.75 -10.26
C GLU A 258 -18.52 13.18 -11.01
N VAL A 259 -19.10 12.09 -10.47
CA VAL A 259 -20.29 11.44 -11.04
C VAL A 259 -21.51 12.39 -11.08
N VAL A 260 -21.72 13.18 -10.03
CA VAL A 260 -22.86 14.12 -9.96
C VAL A 260 -22.60 15.39 -10.77
N GLY A 261 -21.35 15.88 -10.81
CA GLY A 261 -20.95 17.13 -11.45
C GLY A 261 -20.80 17.02 -12.97
N GLN A 262 -20.27 15.90 -13.46
CA GLN A 262 -20.03 15.64 -14.89
C GLN A 262 -20.95 14.55 -15.44
N SER A 263 -22.20 14.52 -14.96
CA SER A 263 -23.21 13.52 -15.37
C SER A 263 -23.50 13.41 -16.87
N SER A 264 -23.06 14.39 -17.68
CA SER A 264 -23.21 14.39 -19.13
C SER A 264 -22.02 13.79 -19.88
N GLU A 265 -20.87 13.59 -19.23
CA GLU A 265 -19.66 13.08 -19.86
C GLU A 265 -19.58 11.54 -19.75
N GLU A 266 -19.64 10.87 -20.90
CA GLU A 266 -19.66 9.41 -20.99
C GLU A 266 -18.42 8.74 -20.37
N GLN A 267 -17.24 9.30 -20.63
CA GLN A 267 -15.97 8.74 -20.17
C GLN A 267 -15.88 8.67 -18.64
N VAL A 268 -16.42 9.68 -17.97
CA VAL A 268 -16.44 9.77 -16.50
C VAL A 268 -17.36 8.70 -15.91
N ILE A 269 -18.58 8.57 -16.46
CA ILE A 269 -19.56 7.58 -15.97
C ILE A 269 -19.01 6.17 -16.15
N GLN A 270 -18.42 5.85 -17.31
CA GLN A 270 -17.86 4.52 -17.56
C GLN A 270 -16.72 4.17 -16.59
N ALA A 271 -15.86 5.13 -16.25
CA ALA A 271 -14.77 4.91 -15.29
C ALA A 271 -15.28 4.54 -13.88
N HIS A 272 -16.40 5.13 -13.44
CA HIS A 272 -16.95 4.92 -12.10
C HIS A 272 -17.98 3.77 -12.01
N LEU A 273 -18.57 3.34 -13.12
CA LEU A 273 -19.52 2.21 -13.13
C LEU A 273 -18.90 0.91 -12.61
N LYS A 274 -17.64 0.66 -12.95
CA LYS A 274 -16.85 -0.47 -12.43
C LYS A 274 -16.73 -0.51 -10.91
N LYS A 275 -16.83 0.66 -10.25
CA LYS A 275 -16.78 0.76 -8.78
C LYS A 275 -18.15 0.50 -8.13
N LEU A 276 -19.24 0.78 -8.84
CA LEU A 276 -20.61 0.68 -8.33
C LEU A 276 -21.23 -0.72 -8.48
N PHE A 277 -20.87 -1.41 -9.56
CA PHE A 277 -21.39 -2.73 -9.91
C PHE A 277 -20.27 -3.76 -9.89
N ALA A 278 -20.58 -4.99 -9.46
CA ALA A 278 -19.58 -6.06 -9.43
C ALA A 278 -19.25 -6.58 -10.83
N GLY A 279 -20.27 -6.85 -11.65
CA GLY A 279 -20.10 -7.46 -12.99
C GLY A 279 -20.05 -6.48 -14.16
N ILE A 280 -20.50 -5.23 -14.01
CA ILE A 280 -20.52 -4.25 -15.10
C ILE A 280 -19.20 -3.49 -15.14
N ASN A 281 -18.45 -3.64 -16.22
CA ASN A 281 -17.22 -2.88 -16.48
C ASN A 281 -17.51 -1.64 -17.33
N THR A 282 -18.26 -1.81 -18.43
CA THR A 282 -18.69 -0.72 -19.32
C THR A 282 -20.12 -0.94 -19.78
N ILE A 283 -20.73 0.10 -20.35
CA ILE A 283 -22.08 0.07 -20.92
C ILE A 283 -22.02 0.47 -22.39
N GLN A 284 -22.76 -0.23 -23.23
CA GLN A 284 -22.85 0.10 -24.65
C GLN A 284 -24.00 1.08 -24.88
N LEU A 285 -23.69 2.21 -25.53
CA LEU A 285 -24.67 3.22 -25.90
C LEU A 285 -25.12 3.06 -27.35
N ASN A 286 -26.32 3.55 -27.64
CA ASN A 286 -26.79 3.76 -29.02
C ASN A 286 -25.94 4.79 -29.76
N ASP A 287 -26.03 4.80 -31.10
CA ASP A 287 -25.30 5.72 -31.99
C ASP A 287 -25.46 7.21 -31.61
N ASP A 288 -26.59 7.57 -31.00
CA ASP A 288 -26.89 8.93 -30.52
C ASP A 288 -26.38 9.24 -29.10
N GLY A 289 -25.74 8.29 -28.41
CA GLY A 289 -25.22 8.42 -27.03
C GLY A 289 -26.29 8.58 -25.93
N SER A 290 -27.58 8.57 -26.28
CA SER A 290 -28.66 8.94 -25.37
C SER A 290 -29.21 7.79 -24.51
N LYS A 291 -28.99 6.54 -24.95
CA LYS A 291 -29.58 5.33 -24.37
C LYS A 291 -28.56 4.22 -24.20
N THR A 292 -28.60 3.54 -23.06
CA THR A 292 -27.85 2.29 -22.82
C THR A 292 -28.61 1.10 -23.40
N ILE A 293 -27.92 0.28 -24.20
CA ILE A 293 -28.48 -0.92 -24.85
C ILE A 293 -28.00 -2.19 -24.17
N ALA A 294 -26.75 -2.26 -23.76
CA ALA A 294 -26.13 -3.48 -23.25
C ALA A 294 -25.15 -3.16 -22.12
N MET A 295 -24.93 -4.17 -21.27
CA MET A 295 -23.90 -4.15 -20.23
C MET A 295 -22.76 -5.09 -20.62
N CYS A 296 -21.53 -4.66 -20.39
CA CYS A 296 -20.32 -5.39 -20.77
C CYS A 296 -19.50 -5.73 -19.53
N SER A 297 -19.04 -6.97 -19.45
CA SER A 297 -18.14 -7.42 -18.37
C SER A 297 -16.68 -7.05 -18.64
N LEU A 298 -15.80 -7.30 -17.66
CA LEU A 298 -14.35 -7.13 -17.82
C LEU A 298 -13.77 -8.07 -18.90
N GLN A 299 -14.37 -9.24 -19.09
CA GLN A 299 -13.94 -10.27 -20.03
C GLN A 299 -14.74 -10.19 -21.33
N VAL A 300 -15.27 -9.00 -21.65
CA VAL A 300 -15.96 -8.68 -22.91
C VAL A 300 -17.26 -9.47 -23.13
N GLU A 301 -17.82 -10.07 -22.07
CA GLU A 301 -19.17 -10.65 -22.13
C GLU A 301 -20.22 -9.53 -22.24
N VAL A 302 -20.97 -9.52 -23.33
CA VAL A 302 -22.00 -8.53 -23.62
C VAL A 302 -23.38 -9.11 -23.35
N VAL A 303 -24.16 -8.43 -22.51
CA VAL A 303 -25.55 -8.79 -22.22
C VAL A 303 -26.48 -7.66 -22.68
N PRO A 304 -27.33 -7.89 -23.70
CA PRO A 304 -28.30 -6.90 -24.15
C PRO A 304 -29.39 -6.70 -23.10
N LEU A 305 -29.77 -5.45 -22.84
CA LEU A 305 -30.90 -5.10 -21.98
C LEU A 305 -32.21 -5.32 -22.74
N ALA A 306 -33.23 -5.82 -22.06
CA ALA A 306 -34.55 -6.00 -22.66
C ALA A 306 -35.15 -4.65 -23.11
N ASN A 307 -35.03 -3.61 -22.28
CA ASN A 307 -35.45 -2.25 -22.59
C ASN A 307 -34.29 -1.25 -22.49
N PRO A 308 -34.03 -0.44 -23.54
CA PRO A 308 -32.99 0.59 -23.49
C PRO A 308 -33.29 1.71 -22.47
N ILE A 309 -32.27 2.15 -21.72
CA ILE A 309 -32.41 3.13 -20.62
C ILE A 309 -31.91 4.50 -21.05
N ASN A 310 -32.68 5.56 -20.78
CA ASN A 310 -32.29 6.93 -21.12
C ASN A 310 -31.33 7.54 -20.07
N ILE A 311 -30.19 8.07 -20.52
CA ILE A 311 -29.15 8.68 -19.66
C ILE A 311 -29.46 10.15 -19.34
N ASN A 312 -30.34 10.81 -20.11
CA ASN A 312 -30.68 12.24 -19.95
C ASN A 312 -31.41 12.62 -18.63
N ARG A 313 -31.54 11.69 -17.68
CA ARG A 313 -32.16 11.91 -16.36
C ARG A 313 -31.06 12.11 -15.29
N PRO A 314 -31.41 12.63 -14.10
CA PRO A 314 -30.48 12.65 -12.97
C PRO A 314 -29.84 11.27 -12.74
N VAL A 315 -28.55 11.26 -12.35
CA VAL A 315 -27.75 10.03 -12.30
C VAL A 315 -28.37 8.97 -11.40
N GLU A 316 -28.92 9.39 -10.26
CA GLU A 316 -29.61 8.49 -9.34
C GLU A 316 -30.82 7.76 -9.94
N ASP A 317 -31.55 8.39 -10.87
CA ASP A 317 -32.82 7.86 -11.39
C ASP A 317 -32.59 6.82 -12.49
N TRP A 318 -31.63 7.10 -13.39
CA TRP A 318 -31.30 6.15 -14.45
C TRP A 318 -30.48 4.97 -13.90
N LEU A 319 -29.62 5.16 -12.88
CA LEU A 319 -28.94 4.05 -12.20
C LEU A 319 -29.93 3.14 -11.47
N ASN A 320 -30.94 3.70 -10.79
CA ASN A 320 -32.01 2.89 -10.20
C ASN A 320 -32.83 2.15 -11.27
N SER A 321 -33.04 2.76 -12.44
CA SER A 321 -33.64 2.09 -13.59
C SER A 321 -32.76 0.96 -14.11
N LEU A 322 -31.44 1.16 -14.15
CA LEU A 322 -30.45 0.15 -14.56
C LEU A 322 -30.47 -1.08 -13.66
N VAL A 323 -30.50 -0.91 -12.34
CA VAL A 323 -30.59 -2.04 -11.40
C VAL A 323 -31.86 -2.86 -11.66
N LYS A 324 -33.01 -2.19 -11.83
CA LYS A 324 -34.29 -2.87 -12.08
C LYS A 324 -34.31 -3.59 -13.43
N GLU A 325 -33.81 -2.92 -14.47
CA GLU A 325 -33.78 -3.48 -15.82
C GLU A 325 -32.80 -4.66 -15.94
N MET A 326 -31.64 -4.57 -15.28
CA MET A 326 -30.69 -5.67 -15.16
C MET A 326 -31.36 -6.90 -14.55
N GLN A 327 -32.08 -6.73 -13.42
CA GLN A 327 -32.80 -7.83 -12.77
C GLN A 327 -33.91 -8.41 -13.65
N SER A 328 -34.69 -7.57 -14.34
CA SER A 328 -35.75 -8.02 -15.25
C SER A 328 -35.17 -8.77 -16.46
N THR A 329 -34.12 -8.22 -17.08
CA THR A 329 -33.45 -8.81 -18.24
C THR A 329 -32.89 -10.21 -17.89
N LEU A 330 -32.21 -10.35 -16.75
CA LEU A 330 -31.68 -11.64 -16.31
C LEU A 330 -32.80 -12.66 -16.01
N LYS A 331 -33.95 -12.23 -15.49
CA LYS A 331 -35.13 -13.09 -15.30
C LYS A 331 -35.71 -13.57 -16.62
N GLU A 332 -35.87 -12.68 -17.59
CA GLU A 332 -36.39 -13.01 -18.92
C GLU A 332 -35.46 -13.98 -19.65
N LEU A 333 -34.14 -13.71 -19.63
CA LEU A 333 -33.13 -14.60 -20.21
C LEU A 333 -33.12 -15.99 -19.56
N LEU A 334 -33.35 -16.08 -18.24
CA LEU A 334 -33.45 -17.37 -17.56
C LEU A 334 -34.66 -18.17 -18.04
N VAL A 335 -35.83 -17.55 -18.15
CA VAL A 335 -37.06 -18.21 -18.61
C VAL A 335 -36.88 -18.72 -20.04
N GLU A 336 -36.28 -17.90 -20.90
CA GLU A 336 -35.97 -18.28 -22.27
C GLU A 336 -35.00 -19.47 -22.32
N CYS A 337 -33.89 -19.40 -21.58
CA CYS A 337 -32.89 -20.47 -21.51
C CYS A 337 -33.49 -21.79 -20.98
N LEU A 338 -34.34 -21.74 -19.95
CA LEU A 338 -35.03 -22.93 -19.43
C LEU A 338 -36.03 -23.53 -20.43
N SER A 339 -36.63 -22.70 -21.30
CA SER A 339 -37.54 -23.15 -22.34
C SER A 339 -36.83 -23.83 -23.51
N GLU A 340 -35.63 -23.36 -23.86
CA GLU A 340 -34.77 -23.96 -24.90
C GLU A 340 -34.09 -25.26 -24.42
N GLY A 341 -33.86 -25.39 -23.11
CA GLY A 341 -33.33 -26.61 -22.48
C GLY A 341 -31.93 -26.95 -22.99
N GLN A 342 -31.75 -28.16 -23.55
CA GLN A 342 -30.46 -28.63 -24.06
C GLN A 342 -30.06 -28.03 -25.41
N ASN A 343 -30.97 -27.33 -26.09
CA ASN A 343 -30.70 -26.66 -27.36
C ASN A 343 -30.27 -25.19 -27.19
N ALA A 344 -30.12 -24.72 -25.95
CA ALA A 344 -29.74 -23.35 -25.66
C ALA A 344 -28.34 -23.05 -26.22
N ASP A 345 -28.22 -21.98 -27.00
CA ASP A 345 -26.94 -21.54 -27.57
C ASP A 345 -26.06 -20.89 -26.48
N PRO A 346 -24.87 -21.44 -26.15
CA PRO A 346 -23.97 -20.88 -25.15
C PRO A 346 -23.48 -19.46 -25.47
N LEU A 347 -23.50 -19.06 -26.75
CA LEU A 347 -23.11 -17.70 -27.16
C LEU A 347 -24.18 -16.67 -26.82
N LYS A 348 -25.47 -17.04 -26.87
CA LYS A 348 -26.60 -16.15 -26.64
C LYS A 348 -26.76 -15.74 -25.17
N TYR A 349 -26.50 -16.67 -24.25
CA TYR A 349 -26.75 -16.46 -22.82
C TYR A 349 -25.46 -16.15 -22.05
N PRO A 350 -25.53 -15.33 -20.99
CA PRO A 350 -24.40 -15.11 -20.12
C PRO A 350 -24.10 -16.36 -19.27
N SER A 351 -22.84 -16.54 -18.87
CA SER A 351 -22.39 -17.72 -18.10
C SER A 351 -23.19 -17.93 -16.82
N GLN A 352 -23.50 -16.81 -16.13
CA GLN A 352 -24.29 -16.81 -14.91
C GLN A 352 -25.67 -17.47 -15.10
N ILE A 353 -26.33 -17.22 -16.23
CA ILE A 353 -27.66 -17.78 -16.53
C ILE A 353 -27.54 -19.24 -16.98
N LEU A 354 -26.51 -19.57 -17.76
CA LEU A 354 -26.24 -20.95 -18.17
C LEU A 354 -26.02 -21.87 -16.95
N CYS A 355 -25.14 -21.46 -16.02
CA CYS A 355 -24.87 -22.23 -14.80
C CYS A 355 -26.13 -22.31 -13.92
N LEU A 356 -26.90 -21.24 -13.80
CA LEU A 356 -28.14 -21.23 -13.01
C LEU A 356 -29.20 -22.18 -13.61
N ALA A 357 -29.41 -22.13 -14.92
CA ALA A 357 -30.34 -23.00 -15.64
C ALA A 357 -29.95 -24.48 -15.52
N ASP A 358 -28.65 -24.79 -15.61
CA ASP A 358 -28.15 -26.16 -15.43
C ASP A 358 -28.35 -26.65 -13.98
N ASN A 359 -28.06 -25.83 -12.97
CA ASN A 359 -28.30 -26.17 -11.57
C ASN A 359 -29.80 -26.42 -11.24
N ILE A 360 -30.71 -25.64 -11.84
CA ILE A 360 -32.17 -25.86 -11.73
C ILE A 360 -32.56 -27.18 -12.40
N THR A 361 -32.08 -27.40 -13.63
CA THR A 361 -32.37 -28.62 -14.40
C THR A 361 -31.83 -29.86 -13.70
N PHE A 362 -30.64 -29.78 -13.11
CA PHE A 362 -30.04 -30.82 -12.29
C PHE A 362 -30.92 -31.15 -11.09
N THR A 363 -31.34 -30.14 -10.33
CA THR A 363 -32.22 -30.32 -9.15
C THR A 363 -33.50 -31.09 -9.53
N LEU A 364 -34.16 -30.68 -10.62
CA LEU A 364 -35.38 -31.33 -11.11
C LEU A 364 -35.13 -32.78 -11.58
N LYS A 365 -34.06 -33.01 -12.36
CA LYS A 365 -33.71 -34.35 -12.86
C LYS A 365 -33.35 -35.31 -11.72
N VAL A 366 -32.64 -34.85 -10.69
CA VAL A 366 -32.28 -35.66 -9.52
C VAL A 366 -33.53 -36.04 -8.73
N GLU A 367 -34.42 -35.10 -8.44
CA GLU A 367 -35.66 -35.40 -7.71
C GLU A 367 -36.55 -36.41 -8.46
N GLN A 368 -36.65 -36.27 -9.78
CA GLN A 368 -37.34 -37.24 -10.63
C GLN A 368 -36.64 -38.61 -10.64
N ALA A 369 -35.30 -38.63 -10.70
CA ALA A 369 -34.52 -39.87 -10.70
C ALA A 369 -34.57 -40.60 -9.35
N VAL A 370 -34.61 -39.89 -8.23
CA VAL A 370 -34.82 -40.47 -6.89
C VAL A 370 -36.22 -41.07 -6.81
N ALA A 371 -37.25 -40.37 -7.29
CA ALA A 371 -38.63 -40.87 -7.30
C ALA A 371 -38.81 -42.11 -8.19
N ASN A 372 -38.11 -42.16 -9.33
CA ASN A 372 -38.22 -43.25 -10.32
C ASN A 372 -37.15 -44.35 -10.15
N MET A 373 -36.23 -44.23 -9.18
CA MET A 373 -35.08 -45.12 -8.98
C MET A 373 -34.14 -45.23 -10.20
N THR A 374 -33.95 -44.14 -10.95
CA THR A 374 -33.12 -44.06 -12.16
C THR A 374 -31.84 -43.23 -11.98
N LEU A 375 -31.23 -43.26 -10.80
CA LEU A 375 -29.97 -42.55 -10.51
C LEU A 375 -28.76 -43.03 -11.36
N PRO A 376 -28.53 -44.35 -11.57
CA PRO A 376 -27.39 -44.81 -12.37
C PRO A 376 -27.36 -44.30 -13.83
N PRO A 377 -28.47 -44.32 -14.61
CA PRO A 377 -28.47 -43.76 -15.96
C PRO A 377 -28.31 -42.23 -15.97
N LEU A 378 -28.76 -41.53 -14.93
CA LEU A 378 -28.54 -40.08 -14.79
C LEU A 378 -27.04 -39.76 -14.59
N LEU A 379 -26.34 -40.55 -13.79
CA LEU A 379 -24.89 -40.42 -13.62
C LEU A 379 -24.14 -40.70 -14.94
N ALA A 380 -24.57 -41.71 -15.71
CA ALA A 380 -24.00 -42.00 -17.02
C ALA A 380 -24.20 -40.83 -18.01
N TYR A 381 -25.38 -40.18 -17.95
CA TYR A 381 -25.68 -39.00 -18.75
C TYR A 381 -24.73 -37.83 -18.43
N TYR A 382 -24.54 -37.48 -17.15
CA TYR A 382 -23.66 -36.37 -16.77
C TYR A 382 -22.17 -36.67 -17.06
N LYS A 383 -21.73 -37.92 -16.95
CA LYS A 383 -20.39 -38.33 -17.39
C LYS A 383 -20.20 -38.15 -18.91
N ALA A 384 -21.19 -38.51 -19.70
CA ALA A 384 -21.16 -38.29 -21.15
C ALA A 384 -21.15 -36.79 -21.50
N GLN A 385 -21.94 -35.99 -20.78
CA GLN A 385 -21.97 -34.53 -20.93
C GLN A 385 -20.61 -33.89 -20.59
N LEU A 386 -19.94 -34.35 -19.53
CA LEU A 386 -18.59 -33.92 -19.18
C LEU A 386 -17.57 -34.24 -20.29
N THR A 387 -17.61 -35.45 -20.86
CA THR A 387 -16.72 -35.80 -21.97
C THR A 387 -16.98 -34.96 -23.21
N HIS A 388 -18.25 -34.60 -23.45
CA HIS A 388 -18.63 -33.72 -24.55
C HIS A 388 -18.09 -32.30 -24.35
N TYR A 389 -18.29 -31.69 -23.18
CA TYR A 389 -17.76 -30.36 -22.87
C TYR A 389 -16.23 -30.31 -22.90
N SER A 390 -15.57 -31.34 -22.37
CA SER A 390 -14.09 -31.43 -22.39
C SER A 390 -13.56 -31.52 -23.83
N SER A 391 -14.27 -32.22 -24.73
CA SER A 391 -13.88 -32.31 -26.15
C SER A 391 -14.06 -30.98 -26.89
N LEU A 392 -15.10 -30.21 -26.56
CA LEU A 392 -15.35 -28.88 -27.14
C LEU A 392 -14.28 -27.88 -26.69
N GLU A 393 -13.89 -27.94 -25.42
CA GLU A 393 -12.81 -27.10 -24.88
C GLU A 393 -11.46 -27.36 -25.56
N LEU A 394 -11.07 -28.63 -25.72
CA LEU A 394 -9.84 -29.01 -26.42
C LEU A 394 -9.82 -28.50 -27.87
N SER A 395 -10.95 -28.56 -28.56
CA SER A 395 -11.07 -28.04 -29.93
C SER A 395 -11.00 -26.51 -30.01
N ALA A 396 -11.37 -25.79 -28.96
CA ALA A 396 -11.23 -24.35 -28.87
C ALA A 396 -9.78 -23.92 -28.52
N GLY A 397 -9.03 -24.77 -27.82
CA GLY A 397 -7.66 -24.50 -27.37
C GLY A 397 -6.53 -24.74 -28.39
N GLU A 398 -6.73 -25.58 -29.41
CA GLU A 398 -5.66 -25.94 -30.35
C GLU A 398 -5.23 -24.79 -31.30
N GLU A 399 -6.07 -23.77 -31.52
CA GLU A 399 -5.74 -22.63 -32.42
C GLU A 399 -4.88 -21.53 -31.76
N THR A 400 -4.64 -21.56 -30.44
CA THR A 400 -4.00 -20.44 -29.72
C THR A 400 -2.53 -20.63 -29.35
N SER A 401 -1.93 -21.80 -29.59
CA SER A 401 -0.60 -22.11 -29.04
C SER A 401 0.61 -21.71 -29.90
N PHE A 402 0.46 -21.27 -31.16
CA PHE A 402 1.62 -20.82 -31.96
C PHE A 402 1.23 -19.75 -33.00
N ALA A 403 1.62 -18.50 -32.73
CA ALA A 403 1.59 -17.34 -33.62
C ALA A 403 0.24 -16.66 -33.93
N SER A 404 0.02 -15.47 -33.36
CA SER A 404 0.08 -14.19 -34.11
C SER A 404 -0.83 -13.10 -33.51
N MET A 405 -0.27 -11.89 -33.45
CA MET A 405 -0.98 -10.63 -33.25
C MET A 405 -2.04 -10.44 -34.34
N ASN A 406 -3.34 -10.50 -34.01
CA ASN A 406 -4.41 -9.80 -34.72
C ASN A 406 -5.68 -9.76 -33.85
N LEU A 407 -5.98 -8.57 -33.32
CA LEU A 407 -7.15 -8.27 -32.47
C LEU A 407 -8.38 -8.04 -33.36
N SER A 408 -9.40 -8.89 -33.27
CA SER A 408 -10.82 -8.57 -33.54
C SER A 408 -11.73 -9.79 -33.67
N LYS A 409 -11.21 -11.00 -33.88
CA LYS A 409 -12.01 -12.25 -33.93
C LYS A 409 -11.73 -13.24 -32.78
N ASN A 410 -10.78 -12.91 -31.90
CA ASN A 410 -10.38 -13.79 -30.79
C ASN A 410 -11.25 -13.63 -29.54
N ASP A 411 -12.03 -12.55 -29.42
CA ASP A 411 -12.74 -12.20 -28.18
C ASP A 411 -13.96 -13.11 -27.93
N ASP A 412 -14.66 -13.52 -28.99
CA ASP A 412 -15.81 -14.43 -28.89
C ASP A 412 -15.40 -15.84 -28.47
N ASN A 413 -14.27 -16.35 -29.00
CA ASN A 413 -13.75 -17.68 -28.67
C ASN A 413 -13.26 -17.75 -27.21
N ASN A 414 -12.57 -16.71 -26.73
CA ASN A 414 -12.10 -16.63 -25.35
C ASN A 414 -13.29 -16.56 -24.35
N THR A 415 -14.34 -15.81 -24.70
CA THR A 415 -15.56 -15.74 -23.88
C THR A 415 -16.26 -17.09 -23.78
N LEU A 416 -16.28 -17.87 -24.87
CA LEU A 416 -16.87 -19.21 -24.92
C LEU A 416 -16.07 -20.21 -24.07
N GLU A 417 -14.73 -20.14 -24.11
CA GLU A 417 -13.85 -20.97 -23.28
C GLU A 417 -14.14 -20.79 -21.78
N LEU A 418 -14.25 -19.53 -21.34
CA LEU A 418 -14.54 -19.22 -19.93
C LEU A 418 -15.94 -19.70 -19.48
N LYS A 419 -16.94 -19.61 -20.37
CA LYS A 419 -18.29 -20.16 -20.13
C LYS A 419 -18.25 -21.68 -19.97
N LEU A 420 -17.51 -22.37 -20.86
CA LEU A 420 -17.37 -23.83 -20.81
C LEU A 420 -16.65 -24.28 -19.54
N LYS A 421 -15.57 -23.60 -19.13
CA LYS A 421 -14.87 -23.88 -17.87
C LYS A 421 -15.79 -23.76 -16.65
N ALA A 422 -16.63 -22.72 -16.60
CA ALA A 422 -17.60 -22.56 -15.52
C ALA A 422 -18.62 -23.72 -15.47
N LEU A 423 -19.14 -24.15 -16.62
CA LEU A 423 -20.08 -25.27 -16.72
C LEU A 423 -19.42 -26.62 -16.39
N LEU A 424 -18.15 -26.82 -16.76
CA LEU A 424 -17.38 -28.01 -16.43
C LEU A 424 -17.23 -28.18 -14.92
N LEU A 425 -16.92 -27.11 -14.20
CA LEU A 425 -16.81 -27.12 -12.74
C LEU A 425 -18.11 -27.56 -12.06
N ASP A 426 -19.25 -27.01 -12.51
CA ASP A 426 -20.57 -27.39 -11.98
C ASP A 426 -20.92 -28.85 -12.34
N THR A 427 -20.62 -29.29 -13.56
CA THR A 427 -20.85 -30.68 -14.01
C THR A 427 -20.05 -31.69 -13.18
N ILE A 428 -18.77 -31.39 -12.88
CA ILE A 428 -17.93 -32.24 -12.03
C ILE A 428 -18.55 -32.36 -10.63
N HIS A 429 -19.00 -31.23 -10.06
CA HIS A 429 -19.69 -31.25 -8.77
C HIS A 429 -20.99 -32.06 -8.81
N HIS A 430 -21.81 -31.94 -9.87
CA HIS A 430 -23.02 -32.75 -10.04
C HIS A 430 -22.73 -34.25 -10.07
N ILE A 431 -21.64 -34.66 -10.73
CA ILE A 431 -21.19 -36.06 -10.77
C ILE A 431 -20.80 -36.55 -9.38
N ASP A 432 -20.05 -35.74 -8.62
CA ASP A 432 -19.63 -36.07 -7.25
C ASP A 432 -20.86 -36.22 -6.33
N VAL A 433 -21.85 -35.31 -6.43
CA VAL A 433 -23.11 -35.39 -5.67
C VAL A 433 -23.91 -36.65 -6.04
N LEU A 434 -24.04 -36.97 -7.33
CA LEU A 434 -24.72 -38.19 -7.78
C LEU A 434 -24.02 -39.45 -7.28
N GLY A 435 -22.68 -39.44 -7.21
CA GLY A 435 -21.87 -40.50 -6.59
C GLY A 435 -22.23 -40.70 -5.12
N GLU A 436 -22.24 -39.63 -4.31
CA GLU A 436 -22.59 -39.68 -2.88
C GLU A 436 -24.02 -40.21 -2.68
N LEU A 437 -24.97 -39.82 -3.53
CA LEU A 437 -26.36 -40.29 -3.46
C LEU A 437 -26.51 -41.78 -3.80
N LEU A 438 -25.72 -42.30 -4.74
CA LEU A 438 -25.70 -43.71 -5.12
C LEU A 438 -25.04 -44.58 -4.05
N ASP A 439 -23.93 -44.13 -3.47
CA ASP A 439 -23.22 -44.84 -2.41
C ASP A 439 -24.10 -45.04 -1.17
N VAL A 440 -24.91 -44.04 -0.83
CA VAL A 440 -25.87 -44.11 0.29
C VAL A 440 -27.21 -44.74 -0.12
N SER A 441 -27.43 -45.01 -1.42
CA SER A 441 -28.66 -45.60 -1.97
C SER A 441 -29.92 -44.83 -1.53
N VAL A 442 -29.93 -43.52 -1.74
CA VAL A 442 -31.04 -42.63 -1.38
C VAL A 442 -32.33 -43.04 -2.09
N THR A 443 -33.43 -43.13 -1.35
CA THR A 443 -34.75 -43.57 -1.89
C THR A 443 -35.82 -42.50 -1.82
N LYS A 444 -35.66 -41.48 -0.97
CA LYS A 444 -36.64 -40.40 -0.83
C LYS A 444 -35.96 -39.05 -0.99
N VAL A 445 -36.69 -38.11 -1.59
CA VAL A 445 -36.27 -36.70 -1.69
C VAL A 445 -36.13 -36.05 -0.31
N THR A 446 -36.80 -36.58 0.73
CA THR A 446 -36.67 -36.11 2.11
C THR A 446 -35.40 -36.56 2.81
N ASP A 447 -34.61 -37.46 2.19
CA ASP A 447 -33.41 -37.99 2.82
C ASP A 447 -32.35 -36.90 3.00
N TRP A 448 -31.68 -36.93 4.16
CA TRP A 448 -30.76 -35.89 4.59
C TRP A 448 -29.63 -35.64 3.58
N VAL A 449 -29.12 -36.69 2.92
CA VAL A 449 -28.00 -36.57 1.97
C VAL A 449 -28.37 -35.67 0.79
N TRP A 450 -29.62 -35.71 0.31
CA TRP A 450 -30.11 -34.78 -0.70
C TRP A 450 -30.46 -33.41 -0.12
N GLN A 451 -31.14 -33.37 1.03
CA GLN A 451 -31.54 -32.10 1.67
C GLN A 451 -30.33 -31.25 2.10
N LYS A 452 -29.18 -31.88 2.40
CA LYS A 452 -27.89 -31.24 2.69
C LYS A 452 -27.39 -30.42 1.51
N GLN A 453 -27.68 -30.83 0.27
CA GLN A 453 -27.18 -30.18 -0.95
C GLN A 453 -27.90 -28.85 -1.21
N LEU A 454 -27.22 -27.95 -1.93
CA LEU A 454 -27.78 -26.68 -2.38
C LEU A 454 -28.68 -26.93 -3.61
N ARG A 455 -29.96 -26.59 -3.50
CA ARG A 455 -30.99 -26.90 -4.51
C ARG A 455 -31.62 -25.64 -5.06
N PHE A 456 -31.89 -25.63 -6.36
CA PHE A 456 -32.40 -24.47 -7.07
C PHE A 456 -33.77 -24.79 -7.66
N TYR A 457 -34.76 -23.95 -7.37
CA TYR A 457 -36.12 -24.10 -7.86
C TYR A 457 -36.53 -22.83 -8.58
N SER A 458 -37.13 -22.96 -9.77
CA SER A 458 -37.67 -21.84 -10.53
C SER A 458 -39.19 -21.90 -10.60
N ASN A 459 -39.82 -20.74 -10.47
CA ASN A 459 -41.24 -20.54 -10.79
C ASN A 459 -41.44 -20.24 -12.29
N SER A 460 -42.69 -20.31 -12.76
CA SER A 460 -43.05 -19.97 -14.16
C SER A 460 -42.81 -18.50 -14.52
N THR A 461 -42.69 -17.63 -13.52
CA THR A 461 -42.37 -16.20 -13.65
C THR A 461 -40.86 -15.93 -13.74
N GLY A 462 -40.03 -16.98 -13.67
CA GLY A 462 -38.58 -16.85 -13.67
C GLY A 462 -37.97 -16.49 -12.33
N GLU A 463 -38.75 -16.47 -11.23
CA GLU A 463 -38.25 -16.28 -9.87
C GLU A 463 -37.60 -17.57 -9.34
N VAL A 464 -36.35 -17.46 -8.89
CA VAL A 464 -35.57 -18.58 -8.38
C VAL A 464 -35.45 -18.51 -6.87
N THR A 465 -35.77 -19.62 -6.24
CA THR A 465 -35.61 -19.87 -4.82
C THR A 465 -34.55 -20.93 -4.62
N VAL A 466 -33.51 -20.59 -3.85
CA VAL A 466 -32.44 -21.49 -3.45
C VAL A 466 -32.77 -22.08 -2.08
N LYS A 467 -32.68 -23.41 -1.94
CA LYS A 467 -32.95 -24.12 -0.69
C LYS A 467 -31.76 -24.97 -0.27
N MET A 468 -31.39 -24.89 1.00
CA MET A 468 -30.38 -25.73 1.62
C MET A 468 -30.89 -26.20 2.98
N ALA A 469 -31.09 -27.51 3.14
CA ALA A 469 -31.89 -28.08 4.22
C ALA A 469 -33.22 -27.33 4.39
N ASN A 470 -33.42 -26.67 5.54
CA ASN A 470 -34.64 -25.89 5.84
C ASN A 470 -34.53 -24.41 5.45
N ALA A 471 -33.34 -23.93 5.11
CA ALA A 471 -33.14 -22.54 4.74
C ALA A 471 -33.65 -22.29 3.32
N GLN A 472 -34.39 -21.20 3.14
CA GLN A 472 -34.90 -20.74 1.86
C GLN A 472 -34.41 -19.31 1.63
N ILE A 473 -33.76 -19.07 0.49
CA ILE A 473 -33.19 -17.78 0.12
C ILE A 473 -33.56 -17.47 -1.32
N ASP A 474 -34.07 -16.27 -1.57
CA ASP A 474 -34.42 -15.82 -2.92
C ASP A 474 -33.18 -15.31 -3.66
N TYR A 475 -33.07 -15.69 -4.93
CA TYR A 475 -32.00 -15.26 -5.83
C TYR A 475 -32.18 -13.78 -6.20
N ALA A 476 -31.11 -12.98 -6.09
CA ALA A 476 -31.24 -11.52 -6.18
C ALA A 476 -31.02 -10.91 -7.58
N TYR A 477 -30.59 -11.72 -8.57
CA TYR A 477 -30.37 -11.29 -9.96
C TYR A 477 -29.41 -10.09 -10.11
N GLU A 478 -28.36 -10.02 -9.28
CA GLU A 478 -27.23 -9.13 -9.54
C GLU A 478 -26.39 -9.71 -10.69
N TYR A 479 -26.01 -8.88 -11.67
CA TYR A 479 -25.06 -9.30 -12.70
C TYR A 479 -23.63 -9.32 -12.14
N LEU A 480 -23.03 -10.50 -12.15
CA LEU A 480 -21.68 -10.74 -11.61
C LEU A 480 -20.62 -10.85 -12.72
N GLY A 481 -21.05 -11.06 -13.95
CA GLY A 481 -20.18 -11.40 -15.08
C GLY A 481 -19.48 -12.74 -14.90
N ASN A 482 -18.53 -13.01 -15.79
CA ASN A 482 -17.68 -14.19 -15.73
C ASN A 482 -16.61 -14.04 -14.63
N SER A 483 -16.87 -14.61 -13.45
CA SER A 483 -15.90 -14.67 -12.35
C SER A 483 -15.33 -16.08 -12.20
N SER A 484 -14.11 -16.19 -11.65
CA SER A 484 -13.49 -17.49 -11.39
C SER A 484 -14.27 -18.23 -10.29
N ASN A 485 -14.93 -19.32 -10.66
CA ASN A 485 -15.69 -20.14 -9.72
C ASN A 485 -14.74 -20.96 -8.82
N LEU A 486 -15.05 -21.01 -7.53
CA LEU A 486 -14.35 -21.85 -6.57
C LEU A 486 -14.73 -23.32 -6.80
N VAL A 487 -13.75 -24.23 -6.77
CA VAL A 487 -14.01 -25.68 -6.81
C VAL A 487 -14.80 -26.09 -5.56
N ARG A 488 -15.98 -26.69 -5.76
CA ARG A 488 -16.80 -27.19 -4.65
C ARG A 488 -16.19 -28.48 -4.09
N THR A 489 -15.95 -28.48 -2.79
CA THR A 489 -15.46 -29.60 -1.98
C THR A 489 -16.45 -29.93 -0.86
N PRO A 490 -16.36 -31.11 -0.23
CA PRO A 490 -17.16 -31.44 0.96
C PRO A 490 -16.99 -30.43 2.11
N LEU A 491 -15.86 -29.74 2.19
CA LEU A 491 -15.63 -28.66 3.16
C LEU A 491 -16.47 -27.43 2.83
N THR A 492 -16.51 -27.00 1.56
CA THR A 492 -17.35 -25.86 1.14
C THR A 492 -18.83 -26.16 1.31
N ASP A 493 -19.28 -27.40 1.12
CA ASP A 493 -20.69 -27.75 1.33
C ASP A 493 -21.09 -27.64 2.82
N ARG A 494 -20.21 -28.09 3.73
CA ARG A 494 -20.41 -27.89 5.18
C ARG A 494 -20.41 -26.41 5.55
N TYR A 495 -19.55 -25.64 4.89
CA TYR A 495 -19.47 -24.20 5.08
C TYR A 495 -20.77 -23.51 4.65
N PHE A 496 -21.25 -23.77 3.44
CA PHE A 496 -22.50 -23.25 2.90
C PHE A 496 -23.70 -23.66 3.76
N LEU A 497 -23.73 -24.91 4.24
CA LEU A 497 -24.78 -25.37 5.14
C LEU A 497 -24.80 -24.54 6.43
N THR A 498 -23.65 -24.30 7.04
CA THR A 498 -23.61 -23.58 8.33
C THR A 498 -23.99 -22.11 8.16
N LEU A 499 -23.53 -21.46 7.08
CA LEU A 499 -23.88 -20.09 6.76
C LEU A 499 -25.37 -19.92 6.45
N THR A 500 -25.92 -20.74 5.54
CA THR A 500 -27.35 -20.66 5.17
C THR A 500 -28.26 -20.94 6.35
N GLN A 501 -27.88 -21.85 7.25
CA GLN A 501 -28.60 -22.07 8.51
C GLN A 501 -28.43 -20.93 9.51
N GLY A 502 -27.26 -20.28 9.57
CA GLY A 502 -27.06 -19.06 10.36
C GLY A 502 -27.99 -17.94 9.90
N MET A 503 -28.05 -17.71 8.59
CA MET A 503 -28.94 -16.74 7.97
C MET A 503 -30.42 -17.03 8.25
N HIS A 504 -30.82 -18.29 8.17
CA HIS A 504 -32.20 -18.70 8.49
C HIS A 504 -32.59 -18.37 9.94
N LEU A 505 -31.61 -18.39 10.86
CA LEU A 505 -31.80 -18.00 12.26
C LEU A 505 -31.63 -16.49 12.52
N GLY A 506 -31.31 -15.69 11.50
CA GLY A 506 -31.01 -14.27 11.65
C GLY A 506 -29.69 -13.98 12.36
N MET A 507 -28.73 -14.91 12.28
CA MET A 507 -27.37 -14.77 12.85
C MET A 507 -26.34 -14.55 11.74
N ASP A 508 -25.28 -13.83 12.08
CA ASP A 508 -24.13 -13.61 11.21
C ASP A 508 -23.20 -14.84 11.18
N GLY A 509 -22.46 -15.04 10.09
CA GLY A 509 -21.49 -16.12 9.97
C GLY A 509 -20.09 -15.68 10.38
N ASN A 510 -19.41 -16.45 11.24
CA ASN A 510 -18.00 -16.23 11.58
C ASN A 510 -17.13 -17.41 11.09
N PRO A 511 -16.61 -17.36 9.84
CA PRO A 511 -15.59 -18.28 9.39
C PRO A 511 -14.26 -18.06 10.11
N TYR A 512 -13.76 -19.06 10.83
CA TYR A 512 -12.41 -19.04 11.40
C TYR A 512 -11.60 -20.26 10.97
N GLY A 513 -10.31 -20.03 10.77
CA GLY A 513 -9.37 -21.00 10.24
C GLY A 513 -8.04 -20.35 9.85
N PRO A 514 -6.99 -21.14 9.62
CA PRO A 514 -5.66 -20.62 9.29
C PRO A 514 -5.67 -19.74 8.02
N ALA A 515 -4.61 -18.95 7.84
CA ALA A 515 -4.46 -18.12 6.65
C ALA A 515 -4.44 -18.99 5.38
N GLY A 516 -5.03 -18.48 4.28
CA GLY A 516 -5.02 -19.17 2.99
C GLY A 516 -6.01 -20.33 2.82
N THR A 517 -6.93 -20.57 3.77
CA THR A 517 -7.96 -21.63 3.65
C THR A 517 -9.18 -21.28 2.79
N GLY A 518 -9.18 -20.12 2.14
CA GLY A 518 -10.26 -19.69 1.23
C GLY A 518 -11.53 -19.19 1.92
N LYS A 519 -11.44 -18.65 3.16
CA LYS A 519 -12.57 -18.14 3.93
C LYS A 519 -13.35 -17.04 3.18
N THR A 520 -12.65 -15.97 2.79
CA THR A 520 -13.20 -14.81 2.09
C THR A 520 -13.79 -15.23 0.73
N GLU A 521 -13.08 -16.06 -0.02
CA GLU A 521 -13.55 -16.56 -1.32
C GLU A 521 -14.76 -17.49 -1.21
N SER A 522 -14.89 -18.25 -0.12
CA SER A 522 -16.07 -19.09 0.10
C SER A 522 -17.34 -18.26 0.34
N VAL A 523 -17.24 -17.13 1.06
CA VAL A 523 -18.36 -16.19 1.21
C VAL A 523 -18.75 -15.57 -0.13
N LYS A 524 -17.76 -15.15 -0.93
CA LYS A 524 -18.02 -14.63 -2.27
C LYS A 524 -18.66 -15.66 -3.19
N ALA A 525 -18.16 -16.90 -3.20
CA ALA A 525 -18.71 -17.98 -3.99
C ALA A 525 -20.16 -18.26 -3.63
N LEU A 526 -20.51 -18.30 -2.33
CA LEU A 526 -21.88 -18.47 -1.88
C LEU A 526 -22.77 -17.29 -2.30
N GLY A 527 -22.31 -16.05 -2.14
CA GLY A 527 -23.03 -14.87 -2.59
C GLY A 527 -23.26 -14.88 -4.11
N GLY A 528 -22.27 -15.36 -4.87
CA GLY A 528 -22.36 -15.56 -6.31
C GLY A 528 -23.44 -16.56 -6.72
N LEU A 529 -23.47 -17.73 -6.05
CA LEU A 529 -24.51 -18.75 -6.25
C LEU A 529 -25.92 -18.25 -5.89
N LEU A 530 -26.03 -17.25 -5.00
CA LEU A 530 -27.29 -16.61 -4.63
C LEU A 530 -27.62 -15.37 -5.48
N GLY A 531 -26.76 -15.04 -6.44
CA GLY A 531 -26.92 -13.87 -7.32
C GLY A 531 -26.89 -12.55 -6.57
N ARG A 532 -26.15 -12.48 -5.45
CA ARG A 532 -26.00 -11.29 -4.60
C ARG A 532 -24.63 -10.66 -4.78
N GLN A 533 -24.60 -9.34 -4.75
CA GLN A 533 -23.34 -8.58 -4.68
C GLN A 533 -22.67 -8.83 -3.33
N VAL A 534 -21.40 -9.24 -3.33
CA VAL A 534 -20.58 -9.36 -2.12
C VAL A 534 -19.52 -8.27 -2.10
N LEU A 535 -19.50 -7.48 -1.03
CA LEU A 535 -18.55 -6.40 -0.79
C LEU A 535 -17.55 -6.85 0.29
N VAL A 536 -16.28 -6.95 -0.09
CA VAL A 536 -15.20 -7.25 0.87
C VAL A 536 -14.65 -5.95 1.43
N PHE A 537 -14.56 -5.87 2.76
CA PHE A 537 -13.96 -4.77 3.49
C PHE A 537 -12.83 -5.30 4.35
N ASN A 538 -11.64 -4.71 4.21
CA ASN A 538 -10.54 -4.99 5.13
C ASN A 538 -10.73 -4.15 6.39
N CYS A 539 -10.85 -4.78 7.55
CA CYS A 539 -10.99 -4.08 8.82
C CYS A 539 -9.61 -3.69 9.36
N ASP A 540 -9.38 -2.39 9.48
CA ASP A 540 -8.20 -1.82 10.13
C ASP A 540 -8.61 -1.00 11.36
N GLU A 541 -7.67 -0.78 12.28
CA GLU A 541 -7.84 0.02 13.52
C GLU A 541 -8.36 1.45 13.26
N GLY A 542 -8.22 1.96 12.03
CA GLY A 542 -8.64 3.30 11.63
C GLY A 542 -10.14 3.44 11.30
N ILE A 543 -10.92 2.35 11.27
CA ILE A 543 -12.36 2.41 11.01
C ILE A 543 -13.09 2.78 12.30
N ASP A 544 -13.69 3.96 12.32
CA ASP A 544 -14.52 4.42 13.44
C ASP A 544 -15.95 3.86 13.39
N ALA A 545 -16.63 3.87 14.54
CA ALA A 545 -18.01 3.40 14.65
C ALA A 545 -18.98 4.16 13.72
N ALA A 546 -18.72 5.43 13.41
CA ALA A 546 -19.53 6.21 12.48
C ALA A 546 -19.36 5.74 11.03
N SER A 547 -18.14 5.43 10.58
CA SER A 547 -17.89 4.86 9.26
C SER A 547 -18.48 3.45 9.15
N MET A 548 -18.35 2.61 10.19
CA MET A 548 -18.98 1.30 10.23
C MET A 548 -20.51 1.40 10.13
N GLY A 549 -21.13 2.32 10.88
CA GLY A 549 -22.57 2.59 10.80
C GLY A 549 -23.02 3.05 9.40
N ARG A 550 -22.20 3.84 8.71
CA ARG A 550 -22.44 4.24 7.31
C ARG A 550 -22.41 3.05 6.36
N ILE A 551 -21.41 2.17 6.51
CA ILE A 551 -21.24 0.96 5.68
C ILE A 551 -22.44 0.03 5.88
N LEU A 552 -22.79 -0.29 7.13
CA LEU A 552 -23.94 -1.14 7.47
C LEU A 552 -25.27 -0.57 6.95
N SER A 553 -25.48 0.75 7.06
CA SER A 553 -26.65 1.42 6.47
C SER A 553 -26.70 1.27 4.94
N GLY A 554 -25.54 1.34 4.27
CA GLY A 554 -25.43 1.08 2.83
C GLY A 554 -25.77 -0.34 2.46
N LEU A 555 -25.30 -1.32 3.23
CA LEU A 555 -25.55 -2.75 3.01
C LEU A 555 -27.03 -3.10 3.14
N VAL A 556 -27.67 -2.68 4.24
CA VAL A 556 -29.11 -2.95 4.48
C VAL A 556 -29.98 -2.39 3.35
N ARG A 557 -29.63 -1.21 2.82
CA ARG A 557 -30.41 -0.54 1.78
C ARG A 557 -30.13 -1.03 0.36
N SER A 558 -28.92 -1.52 0.11
CA SER A 558 -28.55 -2.10 -1.18
C SER A 558 -28.93 -3.59 -1.29
N GLY A 559 -29.13 -4.27 -0.16
CA GLY A 559 -29.37 -5.72 -0.12
C GLY A 559 -28.14 -6.55 -0.50
N ALA A 560 -26.96 -5.93 -0.50
CA ALA A 560 -25.68 -6.57 -0.73
C ALA A 560 -25.22 -7.33 0.51
N TRP A 561 -24.38 -8.34 0.29
CA TRP A 561 -23.65 -9.02 1.36
C TRP A 561 -22.30 -8.36 1.57
N ASP A 562 -21.84 -8.45 2.80
CA ASP A 562 -20.54 -7.98 3.23
C ASP A 562 -19.68 -9.13 3.75
N CYS A 563 -18.38 -8.97 3.56
CA CYS A 563 -17.36 -9.79 4.19
C CYS A 563 -16.33 -8.86 4.82
N PHE A 564 -16.38 -8.75 6.14
CA PHE A 564 -15.37 -8.05 6.92
C PHE A 564 -14.18 -8.98 7.13
N ASP A 565 -13.12 -8.77 6.35
CA ASP A 565 -11.86 -9.47 6.52
C ASP A 565 -11.08 -8.85 7.68
N GLU A 566 -10.30 -9.67 8.40
CA GLU A 566 -9.52 -9.23 9.57
C GLU A 566 -10.36 -8.51 10.66
N PHE A 567 -11.62 -8.92 10.83
CA PHE A 567 -12.58 -8.33 11.78
C PHE A 567 -12.05 -8.21 13.23
N ASN A 568 -11.11 -9.08 13.61
CA ASN A 568 -10.41 -9.09 14.89
C ASN A 568 -9.50 -7.87 15.14
N ARG A 569 -9.32 -6.97 14.17
CA ARG A 569 -8.49 -5.75 14.29
C ARG A 569 -9.27 -4.49 14.62
N LEU A 570 -10.59 -4.55 14.61
CA LEU A 570 -11.40 -3.41 15.04
C LEU A 570 -11.17 -3.15 16.52
N ASP A 571 -11.17 -1.86 16.88
CA ASP A 571 -11.05 -1.46 18.28
C ASP A 571 -12.22 -2.05 19.10
N GLU A 572 -11.94 -2.43 20.34
CA GLU A 572 -12.92 -3.07 21.24
C GLU A 572 -14.15 -2.18 21.45
N SER A 573 -13.96 -0.85 21.41
CA SER A 573 -15.03 0.14 21.49
C SER A 573 -16.03 0.10 20.32
N THR A 574 -15.60 -0.40 19.15
CA THR A 574 -16.42 -0.52 17.93
C THR A 574 -17.13 -1.87 17.85
N LEU A 575 -16.66 -2.86 18.62
CA LEU A 575 -17.21 -4.21 18.69
C LEU A 575 -18.41 -4.28 19.64
N SER A 576 -19.60 -3.80 19.21
CA SER A 576 -20.83 -4.08 19.97
C SER A 576 -21.30 -5.52 19.73
N ALA A 577 -21.65 -6.24 20.81
CA ALA A 577 -21.94 -7.68 20.87
C ALA A 577 -22.79 -8.22 19.70
N GLN A 578 -22.13 -8.84 18.71
CA GLN A 578 -22.75 -9.48 17.56
C GLN A 578 -22.89 -10.99 17.77
N LEU A 579 -24.07 -11.54 17.45
CA LEU A 579 -24.40 -12.96 17.57
C LEU A 579 -23.87 -13.71 16.34
N PHE A 580 -22.58 -14.04 16.37
CA PHE A 580 -21.97 -14.83 15.31
C PHE A 580 -22.18 -16.34 15.50
N ARG A 581 -22.45 -17.02 14.39
CA ARG A 581 -22.38 -18.47 14.29
C ARG A 581 -20.97 -18.90 13.85
N PRO A 582 -20.19 -19.58 14.71
CA PRO A 582 -18.84 -20.02 14.39
C PRO A 582 -18.84 -21.11 13.31
N VAL A 583 -17.95 -20.98 12.31
CA VAL A 583 -17.74 -21.98 11.24
C VAL A 583 -16.26 -22.29 11.10
N VAL A 584 -15.90 -23.56 11.25
CA VAL A 584 -14.50 -24.04 11.22
C VAL A 584 -14.08 -24.35 9.79
N MET A 585 -13.02 -23.71 9.29
CA MET A 585 -12.39 -24.00 7.99
C MET A 585 -10.89 -24.32 8.15
N THR A 586 -10.57 -25.56 8.55
CA THR A 586 -9.20 -25.93 8.95
C THR A 586 -8.34 -26.51 7.83
N HIS A 587 -8.82 -27.50 7.08
CA HIS A 587 -8.02 -28.21 6.08
C HIS A 587 -8.83 -28.41 4.79
N PRO A 588 -8.53 -27.66 3.70
CA PRO A 588 -9.13 -27.93 2.40
C PRO A 588 -8.57 -29.23 1.81
N ASP A 589 -9.37 -29.90 0.98
CA ASP A 589 -8.91 -31.07 0.24
C ASP A 589 -8.16 -30.63 -1.02
N HIS A 590 -6.84 -30.54 -0.92
CA HIS A 590 -6.00 -30.05 -2.01
C HIS A 590 -5.94 -31.03 -3.20
N GLU A 591 -6.14 -32.33 -2.97
CA GLU A 591 -6.11 -33.34 -4.03
C GLU A 591 -7.33 -33.20 -4.94
N GLN A 592 -8.52 -33.11 -4.34
CA GLN A 592 -9.75 -32.90 -5.10
C GLN A 592 -9.71 -31.58 -5.89
N ILE A 593 -9.21 -30.51 -5.29
CA ILE A 593 -9.09 -29.20 -5.96
C ILE A 593 -8.13 -29.28 -7.15
N ALA A 594 -6.91 -29.82 -6.96
CA ALA A 594 -5.92 -29.91 -8.03
C ALA A 594 -6.41 -30.77 -9.19
N ARG A 595 -7.02 -31.92 -8.87
CA ARG A 595 -7.61 -32.83 -9.84
C ARG A 595 -8.69 -32.16 -10.70
N THR A 596 -9.63 -31.47 -10.05
CA THR A 596 -10.73 -30.79 -10.75
C THR A 596 -10.22 -29.66 -11.64
N LEU A 597 -9.27 -28.86 -11.17
CA LEU A 597 -8.68 -27.79 -11.98
C LEU A 597 -7.95 -28.33 -13.21
N ILE A 598 -7.09 -29.34 -13.04
CA ILE A 598 -6.35 -29.96 -14.15
C ILE A 598 -7.31 -30.62 -15.16
N HIS A 599 -8.41 -31.19 -14.68
CA HIS A 599 -9.44 -31.74 -15.54
C HIS A 599 -10.17 -30.64 -16.34
N CYS A 600 -10.47 -29.51 -15.70
CA CYS A 600 -11.04 -28.32 -16.36
C CYS A 600 -10.08 -27.63 -17.32
N ASP A 601 -8.79 -27.91 -17.27
CA ASP A 601 -7.81 -27.44 -18.27
C ASP A 601 -7.65 -28.44 -19.45
N GLY A 602 -8.48 -29.48 -19.51
CA GLY A 602 -8.52 -30.44 -20.62
C GLY A 602 -7.54 -31.62 -20.53
N TYR A 603 -6.81 -31.78 -19.42
CA TYR A 603 -5.84 -32.88 -19.28
C TYR A 603 -6.50 -34.22 -18.94
N ALA A 604 -6.37 -35.21 -19.82
CA ALA A 604 -6.98 -36.54 -19.65
C ALA A 604 -6.49 -37.33 -18.41
N ASN A 605 -5.25 -37.10 -17.95
CA ASN A 605 -4.63 -37.81 -16.82
C ASN A 605 -4.70 -37.02 -15.49
N ALA A 606 -5.71 -36.17 -15.32
CA ALA A 606 -5.85 -35.26 -14.18
C ALA A 606 -5.76 -35.96 -12.81
N ASP A 607 -6.37 -37.14 -12.64
CA ASP A 607 -6.34 -37.91 -11.39
C ASP A 607 -4.91 -38.29 -10.97
N ILE A 608 -4.08 -38.71 -11.94
CA ILE A 608 -2.69 -39.13 -11.68
C ILE A 608 -1.82 -37.92 -11.36
N ILE A 609 -1.97 -36.84 -12.14
CA ILE A 609 -1.16 -35.63 -11.99
C ILE A 609 -1.51 -34.92 -10.67
N GLY A 610 -2.80 -34.75 -10.36
CA GLY A 610 -3.25 -34.14 -9.11
C GLY A 610 -2.71 -34.87 -7.89
N LYS A 611 -2.80 -36.21 -7.87
CA LYS A 611 -2.26 -37.02 -6.77
C LYS A 611 -0.74 -36.89 -6.62
N LYS A 612 0.01 -36.98 -7.73
CA LYS A 612 1.47 -36.81 -7.71
C LYS A 612 1.88 -35.42 -7.25
N LEU A 613 1.13 -34.39 -7.63
CA LEU A 613 1.38 -33.02 -7.21
C LEU A 613 1.24 -32.89 -5.69
N ILE A 614 0.15 -33.40 -5.11
CA ILE A 614 -0.04 -33.39 -3.65
C ILE A 614 1.01 -34.23 -2.94
N GLU A 615 1.37 -35.40 -3.48
CA GLU A 615 2.44 -36.25 -2.92
C GLU A 615 3.78 -35.51 -2.85
N ILE A 616 4.10 -34.68 -3.86
CA ILE A 616 5.29 -33.82 -3.83
C ILE A 616 5.18 -32.77 -2.72
N PHE A 617 4.05 -32.08 -2.58
CA PHE A 617 3.87 -31.08 -1.52
C PHE A 617 3.97 -31.69 -0.13
N ASP A 618 3.27 -32.80 0.09
CA ASP A 618 3.28 -33.53 1.34
C ASP A 618 4.67 -34.06 1.70
N SER A 619 5.35 -34.68 0.74
CA SER A 619 6.70 -35.22 0.93
C SER A 619 7.71 -34.12 1.16
N SER A 620 7.61 -33.02 0.41
CA SER A 620 8.46 -31.85 0.59
C SER A 620 8.26 -31.24 1.96
N SER A 621 7.02 -31.15 2.45
CA SER A 621 6.70 -30.61 3.78
C SER A 621 7.26 -31.43 4.95
N LYS A 622 7.35 -32.75 4.76
CA LYS A 622 7.83 -33.70 5.77
C LYS A 622 9.35 -33.88 5.72
N LEU A 623 9.94 -33.87 4.53
CA LEU A 623 11.34 -34.25 4.29
C LEU A 623 12.31 -33.08 4.20
N LEU A 624 11.84 -31.89 3.78
CA LEU A 624 12.70 -30.70 3.73
C LEU A 624 12.81 -30.05 5.11
N SER A 625 13.91 -29.32 5.33
CA SER A 625 14.13 -28.63 6.61
C SER A 625 13.02 -27.61 6.86
N LYS A 626 12.46 -27.57 8.08
CA LYS A 626 11.51 -26.51 8.47
C LYS A 626 12.20 -25.15 8.47
N GLN A 627 11.89 -24.30 7.49
CA GLN A 627 12.35 -22.91 7.41
C GLN A 627 11.18 -21.97 7.66
N GLN A 628 11.41 -20.82 8.29
CA GLN A 628 10.35 -19.84 8.60
C GLN A 628 9.67 -19.25 7.36
N HIS A 629 10.39 -19.22 6.24
CA HIS A 629 9.89 -18.70 4.96
C HIS A 629 9.31 -19.80 4.05
N TYR A 630 9.30 -21.07 4.48
CA TYR A 630 8.64 -22.13 3.74
C TYR A 630 7.15 -22.08 4.01
N ASP A 631 6.40 -21.93 2.93
CA ASP A 631 4.97 -22.14 2.91
C ASP A 631 4.70 -23.34 2.01
N TRP A 632 4.16 -24.41 2.59
CA TRP A 632 3.77 -25.60 1.83
C TRP A 632 2.45 -25.40 1.09
N GLY A 633 1.81 -24.23 1.25
CA GLY A 633 1.17 -23.55 0.14
C GLY A 633 2.20 -22.93 -0.81
N LEU A 634 2.76 -23.74 -1.73
CA LEU A 634 3.49 -23.29 -2.93
C LEU A 634 4.57 -22.19 -2.74
N ARG A 635 5.62 -22.37 -1.91
CA ARG A 635 6.81 -21.45 -1.85
C ARG A 635 8.20 -22.09 -1.61
N ALA A 636 9.21 -21.32 -2.03
CA ALA A 636 10.55 -21.68 -2.53
C ALA A 636 11.61 -22.22 -1.53
N LYS A 637 12.72 -22.71 -2.10
CA LYS A 637 13.75 -23.61 -1.53
C LYS A 637 15.10 -22.93 -1.20
N ASN A 638 15.90 -23.59 -0.35
CA ASN A 638 17.33 -23.32 -0.12
C ASN A 638 18.22 -24.28 -0.95
N HIS A 639 19.49 -23.96 -1.22
CA HIS A 639 20.38 -24.74 -2.11
C HIS A 639 20.53 -26.24 -1.74
N SER A 640 20.72 -26.57 -0.46
CA SER A 640 20.74 -27.97 0.03
C SER A 640 19.38 -28.69 -0.14
N ASN A 641 18.29 -27.91 -0.10
CA ASN A 641 16.93 -28.40 -0.30
C ASN A 641 16.54 -28.47 -1.79
N CYS A 642 17.19 -27.70 -2.68
CA CYS A 642 17.00 -27.80 -4.13
C CYS A 642 17.42 -29.18 -4.63
N VAL A 643 18.63 -29.63 -4.30
CA VAL A 643 19.12 -30.96 -4.70
C VAL A 643 18.21 -32.08 -4.18
N LYS A 644 17.73 -31.96 -2.93
CA LYS A 644 16.79 -32.92 -2.35
C LYS A 644 15.43 -32.91 -3.04
N PHE A 645 14.90 -31.72 -3.36
CA PHE A 645 13.64 -31.59 -4.05
C PHE A 645 13.72 -32.06 -5.51
N ASP A 646 14.83 -31.78 -6.19
CA ASP A 646 15.02 -32.24 -7.57
C ASP A 646 15.17 -33.77 -7.60
N GLY A 647 15.76 -34.36 -6.55
CA GLY A 647 15.68 -35.79 -6.27
C GLY A 647 14.24 -36.28 -6.10
N LEU A 648 13.44 -35.60 -5.27
CA LEU A 648 12.02 -35.93 -5.07
C LEU A 648 11.20 -35.83 -6.36
N ILE A 649 11.43 -34.80 -7.19
CA ILE A 649 10.79 -34.67 -8.50
C ILE A 649 11.16 -35.86 -9.38
N LYS A 650 12.45 -36.21 -9.46
CA LYS A 650 12.90 -37.36 -10.25
C LYS A 650 12.32 -38.68 -9.75
N ASP A 651 12.09 -38.80 -8.45
CA ASP A 651 11.49 -39.99 -7.84
C ASP A 651 9.99 -40.12 -8.17
N VAL A 652 9.25 -39.00 -8.18
CA VAL A 652 7.80 -38.95 -8.48
C VAL A 652 7.51 -38.96 -10.00
N PHE A 653 8.37 -38.30 -10.78
CA PHE A 653 8.30 -38.16 -12.23
C PHE A 653 9.54 -38.77 -12.91
N LYS A 654 9.62 -40.09 -12.89
CA LYS A 654 10.78 -40.85 -13.43
C LYS A 654 10.98 -40.70 -14.95
N ASP A 655 9.89 -40.46 -15.68
CA ASP A 655 9.88 -40.47 -17.15
C ASP A 655 9.87 -39.06 -17.79
N VAL A 656 9.97 -37.99 -16.97
CA VAL A 656 9.89 -36.60 -17.46
C VAL A 656 11.27 -35.97 -17.46
N VAL A 657 11.72 -35.53 -18.65
CA VAL A 657 12.93 -34.72 -18.80
C VAL A 657 12.55 -33.26 -18.58
N VAL A 658 13.18 -32.60 -17.61
CA VAL A 658 12.99 -31.17 -17.35
C VAL A 658 13.90 -30.41 -18.32
N GLU A 659 13.31 -29.64 -19.23
CA GLU A 659 14.03 -28.71 -20.10
C GLU A 659 13.91 -27.28 -19.55
N ASP A 660 15.04 -26.62 -19.31
CA ASP A 660 15.05 -25.21 -18.90
C ASP A 660 14.78 -24.32 -20.14
N MET A 661 13.54 -23.88 -20.28
CA MET A 661 13.13 -22.87 -21.27
C MET A 661 13.58 -21.47 -20.81
N GLY A 662 14.89 -21.25 -20.73
CA GLY A 662 15.46 -19.95 -20.36
C GLY A 662 15.16 -18.89 -21.42
N ASN A 663 14.76 -17.69 -21.01
CA ASN A 663 14.64 -16.54 -21.92
C ASN A 663 16.03 -16.07 -22.37
N GLU A 664 16.59 -16.67 -23.42
CA GLU A 664 17.93 -16.35 -23.94
C GLU A 664 18.13 -14.85 -24.25
N ILE A 665 17.07 -14.16 -24.68
CA ILE A 665 17.08 -12.72 -24.97
C ILE A 665 17.35 -11.92 -23.69
N LEU A 666 16.73 -12.31 -22.58
CA LEU A 666 16.90 -11.64 -21.29
C LEU A 666 18.29 -11.90 -20.71
N VAL A 667 18.81 -13.12 -20.86
CA VAL A 667 20.17 -13.47 -20.42
C VAL A 667 21.21 -12.59 -21.11
N LYS A 668 21.12 -12.42 -22.43
CA LYS A 668 22.01 -11.52 -23.20
C LYS A 668 21.91 -10.07 -22.69
N ALA A 669 20.70 -9.56 -22.48
CA ALA A 669 20.51 -8.21 -21.95
C ALA A 669 21.10 -8.04 -20.54
N LEU A 670 20.97 -9.05 -19.67
CA LEU A 670 21.56 -9.06 -18.33
C LEU A 670 23.10 -9.09 -18.36
N GLU A 671 23.69 -9.89 -19.25
CA GLU A 671 25.15 -9.94 -19.43
C GLU A 671 25.70 -8.58 -19.89
N GLU A 672 25.05 -7.94 -20.87
CA GLU A 672 25.44 -6.60 -21.32
C GLU A 672 25.26 -5.53 -20.22
N SER A 673 24.18 -5.60 -19.44
CA SER A 673 23.96 -4.68 -18.31
C SER A 673 24.97 -4.89 -17.17
N CYS A 674 25.43 -6.13 -16.94
CA CYS A 674 26.52 -6.40 -16.00
C CYS A 674 27.82 -5.69 -16.41
N GLN A 675 28.13 -5.68 -17.71
CA GLN A 675 29.32 -5.00 -18.24
C GLN A 675 29.25 -3.48 -18.04
N GLU A 676 28.10 -2.86 -18.31
CA GLU A 676 27.88 -1.42 -18.11
C GLU A 676 27.98 -1.00 -16.63
N LEU A 677 27.46 -1.83 -15.72
CA LEU A 677 27.54 -1.60 -14.29
C LEU A 677 28.89 -1.94 -13.68
N THR A 678 29.89 -2.35 -14.48
CA THR A 678 31.20 -2.84 -13.99
C THR A 678 31.06 -3.96 -12.96
N LEU A 679 30.06 -4.81 -13.11
CA LEU A 679 29.84 -5.98 -12.26
C LEU A 679 30.52 -7.21 -12.88
N ALA A 680 31.11 -8.06 -12.04
CA ALA A 680 31.61 -9.35 -12.49
C ALA A 680 30.45 -10.20 -13.02
N VAL A 681 30.57 -10.65 -14.28
CA VAL A 681 29.59 -11.55 -14.90
C VAL A 681 29.70 -12.92 -14.23
N ASN A 682 28.81 -13.17 -13.28
CA ASN A 682 28.64 -14.45 -12.63
C ASN A 682 27.28 -15.02 -13.03
N GLN A 683 27.18 -16.34 -13.21
CA GLN A 683 25.89 -16.97 -13.56
C GLN A 683 24.86 -16.85 -12.43
N ARG A 684 25.26 -16.94 -11.16
CA ARG A 684 24.31 -16.93 -10.02
C ARG A 684 23.47 -15.65 -9.89
N PRO A 685 24.03 -14.43 -9.97
CA PRO A 685 23.21 -13.21 -10.02
C PRO A 685 22.25 -13.15 -11.22
N ILE A 686 22.65 -13.72 -12.37
CA ILE A 686 21.81 -13.78 -13.57
C ILE A 686 20.64 -14.73 -13.31
N ASP A 687 20.89 -15.93 -12.77
CA ASP A 687 19.84 -16.88 -12.39
C ASP A 687 18.84 -16.26 -11.41
N LYS A 688 19.33 -15.49 -10.43
CA LYS A 688 18.48 -14.76 -9.47
C LYS A 688 17.68 -13.61 -10.11
N CYS A 689 18.22 -12.96 -11.15
CA CYS A 689 17.47 -11.98 -11.94
C CYS A 689 16.38 -12.65 -12.78
N LEU A 690 16.65 -13.83 -13.35
CA LEU A 690 15.66 -14.63 -14.07
C LEU A 690 14.55 -15.09 -13.12
N GLU A 691 14.90 -15.63 -11.94
CA GLU A 691 13.96 -16.03 -10.90
C GLU A 691 13.08 -14.83 -10.48
N LEU A 692 13.68 -13.66 -10.25
CA LEU A 692 12.94 -12.44 -9.93
C LEU A 692 12.00 -12.02 -11.07
N TYR A 693 12.44 -12.10 -12.32
CA TYR A 693 11.63 -11.75 -13.49
C TYR A 693 10.43 -12.68 -13.68
N GLU A 694 10.62 -13.98 -13.47
CA GLU A 694 9.54 -14.97 -13.52
C GLU A 694 8.55 -14.77 -12.38
N GLN A 695 9.04 -14.53 -11.16
CA GLN A 695 8.18 -14.23 -10.02
C GLN A 695 7.38 -12.94 -10.24
N LEU A 696 7.98 -11.88 -10.79
CA LEU A 696 7.28 -10.63 -11.11
C LEU A 696 6.22 -10.79 -12.23
N LYS A 697 6.38 -11.77 -13.11
CA LYS A 697 5.34 -12.12 -14.10
C LYS A 697 4.18 -12.89 -13.49
N GLN A 698 4.49 -13.83 -12.58
CA GLN A 698 3.52 -14.73 -11.97
C GLN A 698 2.78 -14.10 -10.79
N ARG A 699 3.28 -13.03 -10.18
CA ARG A 699 2.80 -12.56 -8.88
C ARG A 699 2.84 -11.04 -8.77
N MET A 700 1.79 -10.48 -8.15
CA MET A 700 1.65 -9.04 -7.87
C MET A 700 2.80 -8.45 -7.03
N GLY A 701 3.27 -9.17 -6.01
CA GLY A 701 4.31 -8.70 -5.11
C GLY A 701 5.45 -9.70 -5.03
N VAL A 702 6.68 -9.25 -4.80
CA VAL A 702 7.83 -10.14 -4.60
C VAL A 702 8.71 -9.62 -3.46
N ALA A 703 8.97 -10.46 -2.47
CA ALA A 703 9.87 -10.19 -1.37
C ALA A 703 11.27 -10.70 -1.67
N ILE A 704 12.27 -9.82 -1.68
CA ILE A 704 13.67 -10.21 -1.83
C ILE A 704 14.28 -10.33 -0.43
N VAL A 705 14.49 -11.57 0.03
CA VAL A 705 14.94 -11.86 1.40
C VAL A 705 16.40 -12.27 1.38
N GLY A 706 17.20 -11.65 2.24
CA GLY A 706 18.60 -12.01 2.40
C GLY A 706 19.34 -11.11 3.40
N PRO A 707 20.52 -11.52 3.87
CA PRO A 707 21.29 -10.75 4.83
C PRO A 707 21.81 -9.42 4.22
N PRO A 708 22.22 -8.44 5.04
CA PRO A 708 22.82 -7.21 4.55
C PRO A 708 24.03 -7.49 3.64
N SER A 709 24.16 -6.71 2.57
CA SER A 709 25.21 -6.88 1.54
C SER A 709 25.11 -8.15 0.69
N SER A 710 23.98 -8.88 0.71
CA SER A 710 23.75 -10.05 -0.16
C SER A 710 23.38 -9.70 -1.63
N GLY A 711 23.53 -8.44 -2.06
CA GLY A 711 23.27 -8.05 -3.45
C GLY A 711 21.81 -7.84 -3.85
N LYS A 712 20.86 -7.81 -2.89
CA LYS A 712 19.41 -7.61 -3.15
C LYS A 712 19.10 -6.43 -4.06
N THR A 713 19.59 -5.25 -3.70
CA THR A 713 19.38 -4.01 -4.46
C THR A 713 20.06 -4.08 -5.84
N SER A 714 21.22 -4.76 -5.92
CA SER A 714 21.95 -4.95 -7.17
C SER A 714 21.18 -5.82 -8.16
N VAL A 715 20.59 -6.94 -7.71
CA VAL A 715 19.74 -7.82 -8.54
C VAL A 715 18.56 -7.04 -9.14
N ARG A 716 17.86 -6.25 -8.31
CA ARG A 716 16.76 -5.39 -8.76
C ARG A 716 17.20 -4.35 -9.80
N ASN A 717 18.31 -3.66 -9.53
CA ASN A 717 18.81 -2.61 -10.42
C ASN A 717 19.34 -3.18 -11.74
N LEU A 718 19.98 -4.36 -11.71
CA LEU A 718 20.45 -5.06 -12.91
C LEU A 718 19.28 -5.48 -13.79
N LEU A 719 18.24 -6.08 -13.20
CA LEU A 719 17.04 -6.46 -13.93
C LEU A 719 16.33 -5.25 -14.55
N SER A 720 16.26 -4.13 -13.82
CA SER A 720 15.69 -2.87 -14.33
C SER A 720 16.38 -2.38 -15.60
N GLN A 721 17.72 -2.38 -15.61
CA GLN A 721 18.49 -1.96 -16.78
C GLN A 721 18.33 -2.92 -17.96
N ALA A 722 18.33 -4.24 -17.69
CA ALA A 722 18.10 -5.23 -18.73
C ALA A 722 16.71 -5.07 -19.38
N LEU A 723 15.67 -4.76 -18.59
CA LEU A 723 14.32 -4.49 -19.10
C LEU A 723 14.26 -3.21 -19.95
N HIS A 724 14.99 -2.15 -19.56
CA HIS A 724 15.13 -0.95 -20.38
C HIS A 724 15.78 -1.24 -21.73
N LYS A 725 16.80 -2.11 -21.78
CA LYS A 725 17.41 -2.56 -23.04
C LYS A 725 16.45 -3.36 -23.92
N MET A 726 15.54 -4.12 -23.31
CA MET A 726 14.42 -4.78 -24.01
C MET A 726 13.32 -3.82 -24.48
N ARG A 727 13.56 -2.49 -24.45
CA ARG A 727 12.62 -1.42 -24.82
C ARG A 727 11.34 -1.36 -23.98
N LYS A 728 11.36 -1.89 -22.75
CA LYS A 728 10.27 -1.70 -21.80
C LYS A 728 10.45 -0.39 -21.03
N THR A 729 9.39 0.39 -20.91
CA THR A 729 9.35 1.58 -20.07
C THR A 729 9.09 1.16 -18.63
N LEU A 730 10.13 1.12 -17.81
CA LEU A 730 10.03 0.79 -16.39
C LEU A 730 10.18 2.05 -15.52
N LYS A 731 9.24 2.30 -14.62
CA LYS A 731 9.34 3.34 -13.59
C LYS A 731 9.45 2.72 -12.20
N GLN A 732 10.26 3.33 -11.33
CA GLN A 732 10.49 2.84 -9.98
C GLN A 732 10.16 3.91 -8.94
N HIS A 733 9.33 3.55 -7.98
CA HIS A 733 8.98 4.37 -6.81
C HIS A 733 9.54 3.69 -5.57
N VAL A 734 10.54 4.27 -4.92
CA VAL A 734 11.26 3.64 -3.80
C VAL A 734 11.07 4.48 -2.54
N PHE A 735 10.63 3.85 -1.45
CA PHE A 735 10.51 4.49 -0.14
C PHE A 735 10.73 3.49 1.00
N ASN A 736 11.03 3.98 2.19
CA ASN A 736 11.17 3.16 3.39
C ASN A 736 9.92 3.30 4.27
N PRO A 737 9.11 2.23 4.45
CA PRO A 737 7.87 2.31 5.24
C PRO A 737 8.14 2.61 6.72
N LYS A 738 9.26 2.14 7.27
CA LYS A 738 9.63 2.30 8.68
C LYS A 738 10.14 3.71 9.03
N SER A 739 10.54 4.51 8.05
CA SER A 739 10.99 5.89 8.31
C SER A 739 9.84 6.87 8.49
N MET A 740 8.59 6.43 8.30
CA MET A 740 7.39 7.25 8.29
C MET A 740 6.35 6.69 9.26
N GLN A 741 5.47 7.54 9.75
CA GLN A 741 4.32 7.06 10.53
C GLN A 741 3.30 6.36 9.63
N LYS A 742 2.50 5.46 10.20
CA LYS A 742 1.45 4.71 9.47
C LYS A 742 0.51 5.65 8.70
N THR A 743 0.14 6.78 9.29
CA THR A 743 -0.72 7.82 8.69
C THR A 743 -0.08 8.54 7.51
N GLU A 744 1.24 8.75 7.53
CA GLU A 744 1.98 9.36 6.41
C GLU A 744 2.23 8.35 5.28
N LEU A 745 2.32 7.06 5.63
CA LEU A 745 2.50 5.98 4.67
C LEU A 745 1.19 5.65 3.93
N LEU A 746 0.14 5.32 4.68
CA LEU A 746 -1.13 4.83 4.16
C LEU A 746 -2.14 5.95 3.88
N GLY A 747 -1.92 7.15 4.42
CA GLY A 747 -2.87 8.25 4.38
C GLY A 747 -3.82 8.24 5.58
N GLN A 748 -4.50 9.36 5.78
CA GLN A 748 -5.46 9.53 6.88
C GLN A 748 -6.62 10.42 6.46
N ILE A 749 -7.76 10.23 7.10
CA ILE A 749 -8.86 11.20 6.99
C ILE A 749 -8.54 12.35 7.95
N ASP A 750 -8.40 13.56 7.41
CA ASP A 750 -8.30 14.76 8.23
C ASP A 750 -9.65 14.99 8.93
N LEU A 751 -9.65 14.98 10.27
CA LEU A 751 -10.85 15.08 11.09
C LEU A 751 -11.60 16.41 10.89
N ASP A 752 -10.90 17.48 10.49
CA ASP A 752 -11.48 18.84 10.35
C ASP A 752 -12.10 19.10 8.98
N THR A 753 -11.59 18.45 7.94
CA THR A 753 -12.07 18.57 6.55
C THR A 753 -12.89 17.35 6.12
N ARG A 754 -12.78 16.24 6.85
CA ARG A 754 -13.22 14.88 6.46
C ARG A 754 -12.66 14.44 5.11
N GLN A 755 -11.60 15.09 4.65
CA GLN A 755 -10.95 14.73 3.41
C GLN A 755 -9.88 13.70 3.64
N TRP A 756 -9.76 12.83 2.66
CA TRP A 756 -8.63 11.94 2.56
C TRP A 756 -7.36 12.75 2.27
N CYS A 757 -6.35 12.60 3.13
CA CYS A 757 -4.99 13.04 2.87
C CYS A 757 -4.20 11.81 2.43
N ASP A 758 -3.73 11.84 1.19
CA ASP A 758 -2.93 10.75 0.64
C ASP A 758 -1.62 10.56 1.41
N GLY A 759 -1.33 9.29 1.70
CA GLY A 759 -0.02 8.87 2.14
C GLY A 759 0.90 8.64 0.94
N VAL A 760 2.17 8.39 1.23
CA VAL A 760 3.18 8.12 0.19
C VAL A 760 2.80 6.93 -0.69
N LEU A 761 2.29 5.85 -0.07
CA LEU A 761 1.87 4.66 -0.80
C LEU A 761 0.65 4.94 -1.68
N THR A 762 -0.34 5.68 -1.18
CA THR A 762 -1.57 5.95 -1.94
C THR A 762 -1.31 6.91 -3.09
N LEU A 763 -0.43 7.89 -2.88
CA LEU A 763 0.04 8.80 -3.92
C LEU A 763 0.75 8.05 -5.05
N TYR A 764 1.68 7.13 -4.73
CA TYR A 764 2.32 6.31 -5.76
C TYR A 764 1.34 5.36 -6.44
N SER A 765 0.37 4.81 -5.71
CA SER A 765 -0.68 3.97 -6.28
C SER A 765 -1.53 4.74 -7.32
N LEU A 766 -1.87 6.00 -7.03
CA LEU A 766 -2.56 6.90 -7.94
C LEU A 766 -1.72 7.20 -9.19
N GLN A 767 -0.43 7.50 -9.01
CA GLN A 767 0.49 7.74 -10.13
C GLN A 767 0.56 6.52 -11.05
N VAL A 768 0.74 5.31 -10.49
CA VAL A 768 0.79 4.07 -11.25
C VAL A 768 -0.53 3.79 -11.98
N THR A 769 -1.67 4.08 -11.35
CA THR A 769 -2.99 3.89 -11.99
C THR A 769 -3.23 4.88 -13.14
N SER A 770 -2.64 6.07 -13.08
CA SER A 770 -2.74 7.09 -14.13
C SER A 770 -1.84 6.83 -15.34
N GLU A 771 -0.91 5.87 -15.24
CA GLU A 771 0.02 5.54 -16.31
C GLU A 771 -0.63 4.64 -17.38
N PRO A 772 -0.21 4.78 -18.66
CA PRO A 772 -0.76 3.96 -19.73
C PRO A 772 -0.35 2.49 -19.56
N SER A 773 -1.20 1.56 -20.03
CA SER A 773 -1.06 0.11 -19.86
C SER A 773 0.23 -0.50 -20.42
N ASP A 774 0.96 0.22 -21.27
CA ASP A 774 2.25 -0.21 -21.84
C ASP A 774 3.45 0.06 -20.89
N THR A 775 3.24 0.84 -19.82
CA THR A 775 4.31 1.18 -18.85
C THR A 775 4.32 0.19 -17.69
N TRP A 776 5.50 -0.29 -17.33
CA TRP A 776 5.71 -1.12 -16.15
C TRP A 776 6.12 -0.24 -14.97
N SER A 777 5.52 -0.44 -13.81
CA SER A 777 5.79 0.40 -12.64
C SER A 777 5.99 -0.45 -11.39
N TRP A 778 7.12 -0.23 -10.70
CA TRP A 778 7.49 -0.94 -9.49
C TRP A 778 7.40 -0.01 -8.28
N ILE A 779 6.59 -0.40 -7.30
CA ILE A 779 6.55 0.22 -5.98
C ILE A 779 7.44 -0.62 -5.06
N VAL A 780 8.54 -0.04 -4.58
CA VAL A 780 9.54 -0.75 -3.78
C VAL A 780 9.58 -0.20 -2.36
N CYS A 781 9.15 -1.05 -1.41
CA CYS A 781 9.25 -0.81 0.02
C CYS A 781 10.62 -1.31 0.52
N ASP A 782 11.61 -0.42 0.59
CA ASP A 782 12.97 -0.75 1.07
C ASP A 782 13.08 -0.51 2.58
N GLY A 783 12.66 -1.50 3.36
CA GLY A 783 12.68 -1.43 4.82
C GLY A 783 12.34 -2.77 5.48
N ASN A 784 12.35 -2.78 6.82
CA ASN A 784 11.96 -3.96 7.58
C ASN A 784 10.45 -4.23 7.43
N ILE A 785 10.11 -5.50 7.35
CA ILE A 785 8.74 -5.99 7.27
C ILE A 785 8.15 -6.01 8.68
N ASP A 786 7.08 -5.25 8.89
CA ASP A 786 6.25 -5.31 10.11
C ASP A 786 4.82 -5.70 9.75
N PRO A 787 4.13 -6.45 10.61
CA PRO A 787 2.71 -6.77 10.42
C PRO A 787 1.83 -5.52 10.22
N GLU A 788 2.05 -4.45 11.00
CA GLU A 788 1.18 -3.28 11.06
C GLU A 788 0.93 -2.57 9.72
N TRP A 789 1.94 -2.52 8.82
CA TRP A 789 1.81 -1.88 7.51
C TRP A 789 1.68 -2.88 6.36
N VAL A 790 2.28 -4.08 6.49
CA VAL A 790 2.21 -5.11 5.45
C VAL A 790 0.81 -5.67 5.35
N GLU A 791 0.12 -5.83 6.48
CA GLU A 791 -1.21 -6.41 6.47
C GLU A 791 -2.27 -5.46 5.86
N ALA A 792 -2.04 -4.15 5.87
CA ALA A 792 -2.88 -3.19 5.13
C ALA A 792 -2.82 -3.43 3.61
N LEU A 793 -1.74 -4.06 3.11
CA LEU A 793 -1.56 -4.45 1.72
C LEU A 793 -2.14 -5.83 1.37
N ASN A 794 -2.67 -6.59 2.34
CA ASN A 794 -3.21 -7.94 2.07
C ASN A 794 -4.28 -7.89 0.96
N SER A 795 -5.21 -6.93 1.04
CA SER A 795 -6.24 -6.72 0.02
C SER A 795 -5.71 -6.44 -1.40
N VAL A 796 -4.51 -5.84 -1.51
CA VAL A 796 -3.79 -5.61 -2.78
C VAL A 796 -3.12 -6.87 -3.29
N LEU A 797 -2.56 -7.66 -2.36
CA LEU A 797 -1.79 -8.86 -2.65
C LEU A 797 -2.67 -10.11 -2.86
N ASP A 798 -3.91 -10.05 -2.40
CA ASP A 798 -4.96 -11.06 -2.57
C ASP A 798 -5.63 -10.99 -3.94
N ASP A 799 -6.47 -11.99 -4.20
CA ASP A 799 -7.23 -12.25 -5.44
C ASP A 799 -7.99 -11.03 -5.96
N ASN A 800 -8.36 -10.11 -5.06
CA ASN A 800 -9.09 -8.88 -5.34
C ASN A 800 -8.28 -7.80 -6.07
N ARG A 801 -6.95 -7.79 -5.92
CA ARG A 801 -6.03 -6.76 -6.42
C ARG A 801 -6.50 -5.34 -6.10
N LEU A 802 -7.07 -5.14 -4.92
CA LEU A 802 -7.80 -3.93 -4.56
C LEU A 802 -7.20 -3.28 -3.33
N LEU A 803 -6.63 -2.09 -3.48
CA LEU A 803 -6.28 -1.27 -2.32
C LEU A 803 -7.55 -0.65 -1.76
N SER A 804 -7.93 -1.09 -0.56
CA SER A 804 -9.08 -0.54 0.17
C SER A 804 -8.58 0.40 1.26
N LEU A 805 -8.91 1.68 1.14
CA LEU A 805 -8.57 2.68 2.15
C LEU A 805 -9.73 2.87 3.13
N PRO A 806 -9.46 3.30 4.39
CA PRO A 806 -10.50 3.59 5.37
C PRO A 806 -11.55 4.63 4.92
N SER A 807 -11.22 5.50 3.97
CA SER A 807 -12.16 6.45 3.35
C SER A 807 -13.26 5.78 2.52
N GLY A 808 -13.10 4.49 2.18
CA GLY A 808 -13.91 3.78 1.19
C GLY A 808 -13.35 3.90 -0.23
N TRP A 809 -12.25 4.64 -0.43
CA TRP A 809 -11.57 4.71 -1.73
C TRP A 809 -10.95 3.37 -2.09
N ARG A 810 -11.11 2.99 -3.35
CA ARG A 810 -10.81 1.67 -3.90
C ARG A 810 -10.13 1.83 -5.25
N SER A 811 -8.87 1.40 -5.34
CA SER A 811 -8.17 1.29 -6.63
C SER A 811 -7.79 -0.15 -6.91
N ARG A 812 -8.10 -0.61 -8.13
CA ARG A 812 -7.82 -1.97 -8.60
C ARG A 812 -6.58 -1.95 -9.49
N PHE A 813 -5.61 -2.79 -9.18
CA PHE A 813 -4.40 -2.96 -10.00
C PHE A 813 -4.61 -4.02 -11.10
N THR A 814 -3.97 -3.82 -12.25
CA THR A 814 -3.95 -4.77 -13.37
C THR A 814 -2.66 -5.58 -13.36
N CYS A 815 -2.74 -6.87 -13.07
CA CYS A 815 -1.68 -7.87 -13.31
C CYS A 815 -2.35 -9.20 -13.58
N HIS A 816 -1.60 -10.24 -13.97
CA HIS A 816 -2.19 -11.51 -14.38
C HIS A 816 -2.35 -12.53 -13.25
N ASP A 817 -1.56 -12.52 -12.14
CA ASP A 817 -1.64 -13.58 -11.10
C ASP A 817 -1.22 -13.14 -9.65
N LEU A 818 -1.43 -14.01 -8.65
CA LEU A 818 -1.76 -13.65 -7.24
C LEU A 818 -0.74 -14.08 -6.15
N LYS A 819 -0.72 -13.32 -5.03
CA LYS A 819 0.12 -13.42 -3.80
C LYS A 819 1.60 -13.05 -3.92
N MET A 820 2.29 -12.78 -2.80
CA MET A 820 3.73 -12.45 -2.81
C MET A 820 4.64 -13.63 -3.21
N GLY A 821 5.53 -13.43 -4.18
CA GLY A 821 6.70 -14.27 -4.43
C GLY A 821 7.79 -14.03 -3.38
N ILE A 822 8.70 -14.98 -3.19
CA ILE A 822 9.89 -14.78 -2.36
C ILE A 822 11.12 -15.20 -3.17
N VAL A 823 12.06 -14.28 -3.32
CA VAL A 823 13.39 -14.58 -3.88
C VAL A 823 14.39 -14.56 -2.74
N LEU A 824 15.01 -15.70 -2.46
CA LEU A 824 16.00 -15.85 -1.41
C LEU A 824 17.41 -15.61 -1.96
N LEU A 825 18.16 -14.78 -1.25
CA LEU A 825 19.58 -14.52 -1.45
C LEU A 825 20.32 -14.89 -0.17
N SER A 826 21.22 -15.85 -0.26
CA SER A 826 22.12 -16.27 0.80
C SER A 826 23.48 -15.58 0.70
N GLU A 827 24.29 -15.65 1.76
CA GLU A 827 25.70 -15.23 1.66
C GLU A 827 26.52 -16.16 0.74
N GLU A 828 26.07 -17.39 0.54
CA GLU A 828 26.77 -18.38 -0.31
C GLU A 828 26.59 -18.10 -1.81
N ASP A 829 25.55 -17.35 -2.17
CA ASP A 829 25.27 -16.97 -3.56
C ASP A 829 26.29 -15.96 -4.10
N LEU A 830 26.96 -15.23 -3.20
CA LEU A 830 28.00 -14.26 -3.53
C LEU A 830 29.39 -14.84 -3.26
N ASP A 831 30.14 -15.05 -4.35
CA ASP A 831 31.54 -15.45 -4.24
C ASP A 831 32.39 -14.24 -3.77
N LEU A 832 32.98 -14.40 -2.59
CA LEU A 832 33.85 -13.41 -1.95
C LEU A 832 35.07 -13.10 -2.83
N ASN A 833 35.57 -14.10 -3.57
CA ASN A 833 36.69 -13.92 -4.49
C ASN A 833 36.28 -13.05 -5.69
N SER A 834 35.11 -13.30 -6.28
CA SER A 834 34.59 -12.49 -7.39
C SER A 834 34.37 -11.04 -6.98
N TYR A 835 33.88 -10.80 -5.76
CA TYR A 835 33.73 -9.44 -5.22
C TYR A 835 35.08 -8.72 -5.08
N ILE A 836 36.08 -9.40 -4.51
CA ILE A 836 37.43 -8.84 -4.33
C ILE A 836 38.10 -8.58 -5.68
N ASN A 837 38.03 -9.54 -6.61
CA ASN A 837 38.60 -9.39 -7.94
C ASN A 837 37.98 -8.20 -8.69
N ASN A 838 36.66 -7.98 -8.54
CA ASN A 838 36.01 -6.82 -9.11
C ASN A 838 36.48 -5.52 -8.46
N TYR A 839 36.63 -5.50 -7.13
CA TYR A 839 37.18 -4.35 -6.42
C TYR A 839 38.60 -4.01 -6.90
N VAL A 840 39.47 -5.02 -7.08
CA VAL A 840 40.83 -4.82 -7.59
C VAL A 840 40.82 -4.24 -9.01
N LYS A 841 39.96 -4.77 -9.90
CA LYS A 841 39.80 -4.26 -11.28
C LYS A 841 39.31 -2.82 -11.36
N THR A 842 38.56 -2.36 -10.37
CA THR A 842 38.11 -0.96 -10.30
C THR A 842 39.18 0.02 -9.81
N GLN A 843 40.33 -0.47 -9.34
CA GLN A 843 41.46 0.37 -8.92
C GLN A 843 42.46 0.58 -10.08
N SER A 844 43.50 1.38 -9.86
CA SER A 844 44.55 1.63 -10.86
C SER A 844 45.39 0.38 -11.18
N GLU A 845 45.97 0.29 -12.39
CA GLU A 845 46.82 -0.84 -12.82
C GLU A 845 48.04 -1.08 -11.89
N GLU A 846 48.56 -0.01 -11.28
CA GLU A 846 49.64 -0.08 -10.28
C GLU A 846 49.19 -0.72 -8.95
N PHE A 847 47.92 -0.56 -8.59
CA PHE A 847 47.33 -1.14 -7.39
C PHE A 847 47.03 -2.64 -7.59
N GLU A 848 46.59 -3.05 -8.78
CA GLU A 848 46.30 -4.44 -9.13
C GLU A 848 47.56 -5.33 -9.11
N THR A 849 48.66 -4.86 -9.68
CA THR A 849 49.93 -5.60 -9.74
C THR A 849 50.56 -5.83 -8.36
N LEU A 850 50.45 -4.84 -7.46
CA LEU A 850 51.08 -4.86 -6.14
C LEU A 850 50.25 -5.61 -5.10
N LEU A 851 48.92 -5.40 -5.07
CA LEU A 851 48.03 -6.03 -4.09
C LEU A 851 47.43 -7.37 -4.52
N GLY A 852 47.34 -7.70 -5.81
CA GLY A 852 46.73 -8.96 -6.27
C GLY A 852 47.38 -10.20 -5.64
N SER A 853 48.71 -10.17 -5.45
CA SER A 853 49.44 -11.23 -4.74
C SER A 853 49.12 -11.25 -3.23
N TYR A 854 49.14 -10.10 -2.57
CA TYR A 854 48.92 -9.99 -1.13
C TYR A 854 47.47 -10.23 -0.68
N ILE A 855 46.50 -9.89 -1.53
CA ILE A 855 45.08 -10.10 -1.27
C ILE A 855 44.77 -11.60 -1.22
N ASN A 856 45.24 -12.37 -2.19
CA ASN A 856 45.00 -13.82 -2.21
C ASN A 856 45.72 -14.53 -1.05
N ASP A 857 46.94 -14.12 -0.73
CA ASP A 857 47.76 -14.80 0.27
C ASP A 857 47.38 -14.47 1.73
N TYR A 858 47.05 -13.20 2.02
CA TYR A 858 46.86 -12.71 3.38
C TYR A 858 45.43 -12.25 3.66
N PHE A 859 44.78 -11.55 2.72
CA PHE A 859 43.45 -10.96 2.96
C PHE A 859 42.38 -12.04 3.12
N LEU A 860 42.30 -13.02 2.21
CA LEU A 860 41.32 -14.10 2.28
C LEU A 860 41.43 -14.93 3.57
N LYS A 861 42.66 -15.31 3.95
CA LYS A 861 42.92 -16.04 5.20
C LYS A 861 42.49 -15.23 6.43
N SER A 862 42.77 -13.92 6.43
CA SER A 862 42.36 -13.04 7.53
C SER A 862 40.84 -12.91 7.66
N VAL A 863 40.10 -12.92 6.54
CA VAL A 863 38.62 -12.83 6.55
C VAL A 863 38.03 -14.15 7.05
N GLN A 864 38.51 -15.28 6.53
CA GLN A 864 38.08 -16.61 6.98
C GLN A 864 38.37 -16.85 8.47
N TRP A 865 39.54 -16.44 8.96
CA TRP A 865 39.90 -16.60 10.37
C TRP A 865 38.94 -15.85 11.30
N ILE A 866 38.61 -14.59 11.02
CA ILE A 866 37.66 -13.83 11.83
C ILE A 866 36.25 -14.44 11.79
N CYS A 867 35.80 -14.89 10.62
CA CYS A 867 34.48 -15.48 10.49
C CYS A 867 34.34 -16.83 11.24
N ASN A 868 35.45 -17.56 11.42
CA ASN A 868 35.43 -18.89 12.04
C ASN A 868 35.83 -18.87 13.53
N GLU A 869 36.78 -18.03 13.93
CA GLU A 869 37.42 -18.04 15.26
C GLU A 869 37.32 -16.71 16.04
N GLY A 870 36.91 -15.62 15.39
CA GLY A 870 36.93 -14.28 16.00
C GLY A 870 35.71 -13.94 16.87
N GLU A 871 35.93 -13.40 18.07
CA GLU A 871 34.89 -12.71 18.86
C GLU A 871 34.57 -11.34 18.21
N ILE A 872 33.59 -11.32 17.31
CA ILE A 872 33.08 -10.07 16.71
C ILE A 872 32.04 -9.48 17.66
N GLY A 873 32.22 -8.20 18.05
CA GLY A 873 31.29 -7.53 18.98
C GLY A 873 29.91 -7.24 18.38
N ILE A 874 29.78 -7.27 17.04
CA ILE A 874 28.56 -6.98 16.27
C ILE A 874 28.40 -8.06 15.20
N SER A 875 27.21 -8.65 15.07
CA SER A 875 26.93 -9.62 14.01
C SER A 875 26.97 -8.96 12.62
N CYS A 876 27.98 -9.24 11.81
CA CYS A 876 28.15 -8.70 10.46
C CYS A 876 28.30 -9.83 9.42
N SER A 877 27.80 -9.61 8.19
CA SER A 877 27.97 -10.56 7.08
C SER A 877 29.41 -10.64 6.59
N LYS A 878 29.84 -11.77 6.02
CA LYS A 878 31.21 -11.98 5.52
C LYS A 878 31.67 -10.88 4.55
N ILE A 879 30.75 -10.45 3.68
CA ILE A 879 31.00 -9.39 2.70
C ILE A 879 31.10 -8.03 3.37
N THR A 880 30.31 -7.76 4.41
CA THR A 880 30.42 -6.51 5.17
C THR A 880 31.77 -6.43 5.88
N VAL A 881 32.25 -7.54 6.47
CA VAL A 881 33.60 -7.66 7.03
C VAL A 881 34.66 -7.39 5.95
N ALA A 882 34.53 -7.98 4.77
CA ALA A 882 35.45 -7.75 3.66
C ALA A 882 35.42 -6.29 3.18
N LYS A 883 34.24 -5.69 3.02
CA LYS A 883 34.05 -4.31 2.57
C LYS A 883 34.67 -3.29 3.53
N THR A 884 34.46 -3.44 4.83
CA THR A 884 35.08 -2.56 5.84
C THR A 884 36.61 -2.64 5.75
N ARG A 885 37.18 -3.83 5.55
CA ARG A 885 38.64 -3.99 5.42
C ARG A 885 39.18 -3.45 4.10
N LEU A 886 38.49 -3.70 2.98
CA LEU A 886 38.88 -3.16 1.67
C LEU A 886 38.88 -1.63 1.68
N SER A 887 37.93 -1.00 2.37
CA SER A 887 37.88 0.47 2.48
C SER A 887 39.09 1.10 3.18
N GLN A 888 39.82 0.33 4.01
CA GLN A 888 41.05 0.79 4.68
C GLN A 888 42.32 0.58 3.83
N LEU A 889 42.21 -0.09 2.68
CA LEU A 889 43.33 -0.38 1.79
C LEU A 889 43.56 0.69 0.70
N PHE A 890 42.93 1.86 0.82
CA PHE A 890 43.12 2.97 -0.12
C PHE A 890 44.55 3.54 -0.01
N GLU A 891 45.25 3.72 -1.15
CA GLU A 891 46.61 4.30 -1.26
C GLU A 891 47.77 3.54 -0.58
N VAL A 892 47.72 2.21 -0.55
CA VAL A 892 48.81 1.40 0.00
C VAL A 892 49.99 1.29 -0.98
N GLY A 893 51.10 1.98 -0.68
CA GLY A 893 52.32 1.97 -1.51
C GLY A 893 53.41 0.96 -1.08
N SER A 894 53.26 0.28 0.06
CA SER A 894 54.26 -0.64 0.59
C SER A 894 53.66 -1.82 1.36
N LYS A 895 54.40 -2.94 1.45
CA LYS A 895 53.98 -4.14 2.20
C LYS A 895 53.72 -3.84 3.69
N SER A 896 54.49 -2.93 4.28
CA SER A 896 54.34 -2.51 5.68
C SER A 896 53.03 -1.74 5.89
N GLN A 897 52.71 -0.83 4.97
CA GLN A 897 51.44 -0.10 4.99
C GLN A 897 50.26 -1.05 4.77
N PHE A 898 50.40 -2.04 3.88
CA PHE A 898 49.37 -3.07 3.67
C PHE A 898 49.05 -3.82 4.97
N ALA A 899 50.08 -4.28 5.68
CA ALA A 899 49.90 -4.99 6.94
C ALA A 899 49.24 -4.11 8.01
N VAL A 900 49.66 -2.85 8.15
CA VAL A 900 49.08 -1.89 9.11
C VAL A 900 47.61 -1.59 8.78
N SER A 901 47.29 -1.34 7.51
CA SER A 901 45.91 -1.08 7.07
C SER A 901 45.01 -2.32 7.27
N LEU A 902 45.54 -3.51 6.99
CA LEU A 902 44.83 -4.76 7.22
C LEU A 902 44.53 -4.97 8.72
N ILE A 903 45.51 -4.73 9.60
CA ILE A 903 45.34 -4.80 11.07
C ILE A 903 44.38 -3.73 11.59
N ASN A 904 44.46 -2.50 11.08
CA ASN A 904 43.54 -1.43 11.45
C ASN A 904 42.09 -1.80 11.07
N GLY A 905 41.89 -2.47 9.93
CA GLY A 905 40.60 -3.03 9.54
C GLY A 905 40.12 -4.16 10.46
N LEU A 906 41.03 -5.05 10.92
CA LEU A 906 40.72 -6.13 11.87
C LEU A 906 40.31 -5.59 13.24
N GLY A 907 41.02 -4.56 13.74
CA GLY A 907 40.85 -4.00 15.08
C GLY A 907 39.60 -3.14 15.27
N GLN A 908 38.83 -2.83 14.21
CA GLN A 908 37.57 -2.07 14.30
C GLN A 908 36.36 -2.94 14.69
N GLN A 909 36.40 -4.26 14.47
CA GLN A 909 35.26 -5.16 14.73
C GLN A 909 35.49 -6.19 15.84
N GLY A 910 36.74 -6.46 16.22
CA GLY A 910 37.09 -7.36 17.31
C GLY A 910 36.96 -6.69 18.69
N THR A 911 36.41 -7.39 19.68
CA THR A 911 36.29 -6.92 21.07
C THR A 911 37.62 -6.82 21.81
N LYS A 912 38.65 -7.54 21.36
CA LYS A 912 40.01 -7.52 21.92
C LYS A 912 41.03 -7.11 20.87
N ARG A 913 41.36 -5.82 20.81
CA ARG A 913 42.51 -5.29 20.03
C ARG A 913 43.84 -6.02 20.35
N ASN A 914 43.94 -6.66 21.51
CA ASN A 914 45.18 -7.25 22.03
C ASN A 914 45.42 -8.73 21.67
N GLN A 915 44.46 -9.45 21.07
CA GLN A 915 44.68 -10.85 20.67
C GLN A 915 45.36 -11.02 19.30
N PHE A 916 45.49 -9.94 18.54
CA PHE A 916 46.05 -9.95 17.19
C PHE A 916 47.54 -9.53 17.11
N PHE A 917 48.09 -9.01 18.20
CA PHE A 917 49.48 -8.54 18.27
C PHE A 917 50.47 -9.68 18.51
#